data_AF-A0A1F3PVZ2-F1
#
_entry.id   AF-A0A1F3PVZ2-F1
#
_cell.length_a   1.000
_cell.length_b   1.000
_cell.length_c   1.000
_cell.angle_alpha   90.00
_cell.angle_beta   90.00
_cell.angle_gamma   90.00
#
_symmetry.space_group_name_H-M   'P 1'
#
loop_
_entity.id
_entity.type
_entity.pdbx_description
1 polymer ?
#
loop_
_entity_poly.entity_id
_entity_poly.type
_entity_poly.pdbx_seq_one_letter_code
_entity_poly.pdbx_strand_id
1 'polypeptide(L)'
;MIESVPGPFTLSINKSNKLKDGTFKIRPAGRHLLTIGRDLIKDNYAAIVELVKNSYDADADRVDILFTTINNSTSQSNNEKQPDKLRIIIGDNGHGMDYETVVNKWMVPSTDDKLKRKYSPKGRTMQGRKGIGRYASSILGNELLLETCSKDKENTTLYIDWNEFENNDYLDDVPVLIETFSTSESSKTILEITGDKELLKSWSKAEIESLILELKKLKVPFGEFFITDKFDINLVFKNFPVIGYENTTIDIKPFPLPDLFDYRISGNITNTGIARLKFENNSVRGIIPEYYEFQIILKENESFCGEVFIDFKVFDREPEAIQGLIDRGLSDPETNKKLGRNEVRNLLNQLCGIGIYRNGFRIRPYGDPGYDWLLLDKIRVQNPSFRIGSNQVIGYIGIQSEELSKLDEKSARDGLKENAAFYGLLKIATICLNRLEEKRFAFRSKTGKGRSHDKTDQLVEKLFNLSDLKSEINEEFNKVSLAEDVKNKVANLIEQKELQNNAIAEELKKKIAEYQGQVTLGKIINIILHEGRKPFMYYTNHIPLLKAESQSLKSKFEQVLFESIIKKIEDIQFQSEILVDLFEKIDPLAAKRRDNKKEFCIFEAIETVRLVFESELIRYGIRFEVNCHLDIKFIGWQSDFYITITNLVENSIYWLKESKQTNKTIKIDVKMVDGCFILDYYDNGLGIDVKFIEDKLIFEPGFTTKTDGTGLGLAIAGEAMDRNNCLLKAEEAEVGVHFIIESKKINNGTN
;
A
#
# COMPACT_ATOMS: atom_id res chain seq x y z
N MET A 1 29.49 29.44 18.08
CA MET A 1 30.70 28.74 18.58
C MET A 1 30.67 27.36 17.97
N ILE A 2 31.53 27.11 16.99
CA ILE A 2 31.66 25.80 16.34
C ILE A 2 32.50 24.95 17.29
N GLU A 3 31.86 24.03 18.00
CA GLU A 3 32.57 23.07 18.84
C GLU A 3 33.32 22.07 17.95
N SER A 4 34.60 21.95 18.26
CA SER A 4 35.59 21.11 17.63
C SER A 4 35.19 19.63 17.62
N VAL A 5 35.14 19.05 16.43
CA VAL A 5 35.18 17.60 16.23
C VAL A 5 36.43 17.03 16.93
N PRO A 6 36.34 15.95 17.73
CA PRO A 6 37.53 15.35 18.32
C PRO A 6 38.44 14.81 17.22
N GLY A 7 39.72 15.20 17.23
CA GLY A 7 40.73 14.65 16.34
C GLY A 7 40.92 13.13 16.55
N PRO A 8 41.54 12.43 15.58
CA PRO A 8 41.72 10.98 15.66
C PRO A 8 42.52 10.61 16.91
N PHE A 9 42.02 9.60 17.63
CA PHE A 9 42.65 9.00 18.82
C PHE A 9 44.15 8.79 18.59
N THR A 10 44.97 9.67 19.16
CA THR A 10 46.43 9.54 19.12
C THR A 10 46.83 8.71 20.33
N LEU A 11 46.97 7.39 20.13
CA LEU A 11 47.55 6.49 21.12
C LEU A 11 48.97 6.97 21.46
N SER A 12 49.19 7.44 22.69
CA SER A 12 50.51 7.79 23.22
C SER A 12 51.30 6.50 23.55
N ILE A 13 51.75 5.81 22.51
CA ILE A 13 52.52 4.56 22.69
C ILE A 13 53.96 4.92 23.07
N ASN A 14 54.37 4.46 24.25
CA ASN A 14 55.73 4.59 24.77
C ASN A 14 56.69 3.84 23.82
N LYS A 15 57.51 4.59 23.05
CA LYS A 15 58.36 4.04 21.98
C LYS A 15 59.40 3.02 22.47
N SER A 16 59.68 2.96 23.78
CA SER A 16 60.69 2.08 24.37
C SER A 16 60.33 0.58 24.39
N ASN A 17 59.06 0.22 24.16
CA ASN A 17 58.59 -1.18 24.10
C ASN A 17 58.12 -1.60 22.69
N LYS A 18 58.51 -0.86 21.64
CA LYS A 18 58.03 -1.08 20.28
C LYS A 18 58.78 -2.26 19.63
N LEU A 19 58.17 -3.45 19.61
CA LEU A 19 58.79 -4.70 19.14
C LEU A 19 58.80 -4.88 17.61
N LYS A 20 57.84 -4.28 16.90
CA LYS A 20 57.74 -4.31 15.43
C LYS A 20 57.21 -2.98 14.93
N ASP A 21 57.71 -2.54 13.78
CA ASP A 21 57.20 -1.40 13.02
C ASP A 21 56.81 -1.89 11.62
N GLY A 22 55.70 -1.39 11.07
CA GLY A 22 55.26 -1.77 9.74
C GLY A 22 53.82 -1.33 9.43
N THR A 23 53.54 -1.16 8.15
CA THR A 23 52.18 -0.98 7.63
C THR A 23 51.61 -2.34 7.24
N PHE A 24 50.46 -2.72 7.78
CA PHE A 24 49.75 -3.94 7.40
C PHE A 24 48.63 -3.59 6.42
N LYS A 25 48.57 -4.29 5.28
CA LYS A 25 47.43 -4.20 4.35
C LYS A 25 46.42 -5.28 4.72
N ILE A 26 45.14 -4.90 4.79
CA ILE A 26 44.06 -5.87 4.99
C ILE A 26 44.06 -6.85 3.82
N ARG A 27 44.06 -8.15 4.12
CA ARG A 27 43.91 -9.23 3.13
C ARG A 27 42.53 -9.88 3.32
N PRO A 28 41.60 -9.72 2.37
CA PRO A 28 40.29 -10.37 2.44
C PRO A 28 40.42 -11.89 2.40
N ALA A 29 39.66 -12.58 3.24
CA ALA A 29 39.61 -14.04 3.23
C ALA A 29 38.93 -14.57 1.96
N GLY A 30 39.36 -15.74 1.45
CA GLY A 30 38.78 -16.36 0.23
C GLY A 30 37.25 -16.51 0.31
N ARG A 31 36.76 -16.97 1.47
CA ARG A 31 35.32 -17.12 1.78
C ARG A 31 34.48 -15.85 1.59
N HIS A 32 35.09 -14.66 1.61
CA HIS A 32 34.34 -13.41 1.47
C HIS A 32 33.60 -13.33 0.12
N LEU A 33 34.18 -13.91 -0.93
CA LEU A 33 33.57 -13.93 -2.26
C LEU A 33 32.31 -14.80 -2.29
N LEU A 34 32.30 -15.91 -1.54
CA LEU A 34 31.13 -16.79 -1.38
C LEU A 34 30.00 -16.10 -0.61
N THR A 35 30.32 -15.30 0.42
CA THR A 35 29.31 -14.49 1.14
C THR A 35 28.64 -13.48 0.22
N ILE A 36 29.37 -12.89 -0.73
CA ILE A 36 28.80 -11.97 -1.72
C ILE A 36 27.88 -12.70 -2.72
N GLY A 37 28.14 -13.98 -3.02
CA GLY A 37 27.27 -14.82 -3.82
C GLY A 37 26.13 -15.42 -3.01
N ARG A 38 26.43 -16.52 -2.30
CA ARG A 38 25.51 -17.42 -1.60
C ARG A 38 24.71 -16.74 -0.48
N ASP A 39 25.31 -15.82 0.28
CA ASP A 39 24.60 -15.22 1.43
C ASP A 39 23.72 -14.01 1.04
N LEU A 40 23.96 -13.38 -0.13
CA LEU A 40 23.16 -12.25 -0.61
C LEU A 40 21.95 -12.67 -1.45
N ILE A 41 22.01 -13.80 -2.15
CA ILE A 41 20.91 -14.31 -2.98
C ILE A 41 20.46 -15.65 -2.41
N LYS A 42 19.22 -15.70 -1.90
CA LYS A 42 18.68 -16.89 -1.21
C LYS A 42 18.13 -17.96 -2.16
N ASP A 43 17.59 -17.55 -3.31
CA ASP A 43 16.81 -18.42 -4.18
C ASP A 43 17.61 -18.77 -5.46
N ASN A 44 17.59 -20.05 -5.87
CA ASN A 44 18.31 -20.52 -7.06
C ASN A 44 17.83 -19.86 -8.36
N TYR A 45 16.51 -19.69 -8.51
CA TYR A 45 15.97 -19.00 -9.68
C TYR A 45 16.36 -17.52 -9.73
N ALA A 46 16.55 -16.85 -8.58
CA ALA A 46 16.98 -15.47 -8.52
C ALA A 46 18.43 -15.32 -9.03
N ALA A 47 19.29 -16.32 -8.78
CA ALA A 47 20.64 -16.36 -9.33
C ALA A 47 20.63 -16.43 -10.87
N ILE A 48 19.76 -17.25 -11.48
CA ILE A 48 19.58 -17.28 -12.94
C ILE A 48 19.13 -15.92 -13.47
N VAL A 49 18.15 -15.29 -12.83
CA VAL A 49 17.64 -13.96 -13.22
C VAL A 49 18.74 -12.90 -13.17
N GLU A 50 19.63 -12.94 -12.18
CA GLU A 50 20.78 -12.02 -12.11
C GLU A 50 21.79 -12.22 -13.24
N LEU A 51 22.03 -13.47 -13.65
CA LEU A 51 22.89 -13.78 -14.80
C LEU A 51 22.24 -13.32 -16.12
N VAL A 52 20.92 -13.49 -16.27
CA VAL A 52 20.15 -12.97 -17.41
C VAL A 52 20.21 -11.45 -17.52
N LYS A 53 20.14 -10.73 -16.40
CA LYS A 53 20.34 -9.26 -16.38
C LYS A 53 21.74 -8.86 -16.86
N ASN A 54 22.77 -9.65 -16.57
CA ASN A 54 24.12 -9.38 -17.09
C ASN A 54 24.19 -9.54 -18.61
N SER A 55 23.48 -10.51 -19.18
CA SER A 55 23.35 -10.64 -20.65
C SER A 55 22.63 -9.43 -21.26
N TYR A 56 21.60 -8.90 -20.58
CA TYR A 56 20.96 -7.65 -21.00
C TYR A 56 21.94 -6.46 -20.99
N ASP A 57 22.73 -6.31 -19.92
CA ASP A 57 23.78 -5.28 -19.80
C ASP A 57 24.86 -5.42 -20.89
N ALA A 58 25.07 -6.63 -21.42
CA ALA A 58 26.00 -6.94 -22.49
C ALA A 58 25.45 -6.71 -23.91
N ASP A 59 24.31 -6.01 -24.05
CA ASP A 59 23.65 -5.72 -25.32
C ASP A 59 23.21 -6.97 -26.12
N ALA A 60 22.96 -8.08 -25.43
CA ALA A 60 22.42 -9.28 -26.06
C ALA A 60 20.98 -9.05 -26.52
N ASP A 61 20.65 -9.51 -27.72
CA ASP A 61 19.26 -9.51 -28.20
C ASP A 61 18.53 -10.82 -27.83
N ARG A 62 19.30 -11.85 -27.44
CA ARG A 62 18.83 -13.18 -27.06
C ARG A 62 19.72 -13.80 -25.99
N VAL A 63 19.10 -14.49 -25.05
CA VAL A 63 19.75 -15.38 -24.08
C VAL A 63 19.10 -16.77 -24.10
N ASP A 64 19.91 -17.81 -24.10
CA ASP A 64 19.49 -19.20 -24.01
C ASP A 64 19.98 -19.80 -22.69
N ILE A 65 19.04 -20.34 -21.90
CA ILE A 65 19.28 -20.98 -20.61
C ILE A 65 19.02 -22.47 -20.81
N LEU A 66 20.04 -23.31 -20.67
CA LEU A 66 19.96 -24.76 -20.85
C LEU A 66 20.22 -25.49 -19.54
N PHE A 67 19.25 -26.28 -19.10
CA PHE A 67 19.38 -27.25 -18.01
C PHE A 67 19.60 -28.64 -18.57
N THR A 68 20.63 -29.33 -18.10
CA THR A 68 20.88 -30.73 -18.45
C THR A 68 21.51 -31.51 -17.30
N THR A 69 21.59 -32.83 -17.43
CA THR A 69 22.23 -33.71 -16.46
C THR A 69 23.47 -34.37 -17.05
N ILE A 70 24.46 -34.57 -16.20
CA ILE A 70 25.66 -35.33 -16.53
C ILE A 70 25.61 -36.65 -15.76
N ASN A 71 25.75 -37.76 -16.49
CA ASN A 71 25.88 -39.10 -15.91
C ASN A 71 27.35 -39.51 -15.99
N ASN A 72 28.01 -39.76 -14.86
CA ASN A 72 29.36 -40.30 -14.89
C ASN A 72 29.33 -41.77 -15.32
N SER A 73 29.67 -42.02 -16.57
CA SER A 73 29.74 -43.36 -17.15
C SER A 73 31.07 -44.05 -16.79
N THR A 74 31.22 -44.55 -15.56
CA THR A 74 32.34 -45.46 -15.21
C THR A 74 31.96 -46.57 -14.22
N SER A 75 30.69 -46.99 -14.16
CA SER A 75 30.34 -48.28 -13.56
C SER A 75 29.34 -49.03 -14.43
N GLN A 76 29.85 -50.04 -15.13
CA GLN A 76 29.05 -51.08 -15.78
C GLN A 76 28.42 -51.97 -14.71
N SER A 77 27.19 -51.65 -14.31
CA SER A 77 26.28 -52.66 -13.75
C SER A 77 24.84 -52.16 -13.90
N ASN A 78 24.01 -53.02 -14.48
CA ASN A 78 22.62 -52.80 -14.87
C ASN A 78 21.69 -52.50 -13.68
N ASN A 79 21.62 -51.25 -13.24
CA ASN A 79 20.45 -50.69 -12.55
C ASN A 79 20.35 -49.20 -12.90
N GLU A 80 19.11 -48.73 -13.05
CA GLU A 80 18.71 -47.39 -13.51
C GLU A 80 19.70 -46.28 -13.09
N LYS A 81 20.45 -45.76 -14.06
CA LYS A 81 21.42 -44.67 -13.86
C LYS A 81 20.67 -43.41 -13.45
N GLN A 82 20.64 -43.11 -12.16
CA GLN A 82 20.22 -41.80 -11.69
C GLN A 82 21.26 -40.75 -12.11
N PRO A 83 20.84 -39.55 -12.53
CA PRO A 83 21.76 -38.47 -12.83
C PRO A 83 22.52 -37.98 -11.60
N ASP A 84 23.81 -37.73 -11.79
CA ASP A 84 24.75 -37.45 -10.69
C ASP A 84 25.07 -35.95 -10.54
N LYS A 85 25.05 -35.19 -11.63
CA LYS A 85 25.37 -33.76 -11.63
C LYS A 85 24.40 -32.95 -12.47
N LEU A 86 24.15 -31.72 -12.03
CA LEU A 86 23.42 -30.68 -12.75
C LEU A 86 24.40 -29.90 -13.63
N ARG A 87 24.01 -29.59 -14.86
CA ARG A 87 24.73 -28.66 -15.73
C ARG A 87 23.78 -27.58 -16.23
N ILE A 88 24.11 -26.33 -15.97
CA ILE A 88 23.35 -25.15 -16.42
C ILE A 88 24.25 -24.36 -17.37
N ILE A 89 23.77 -24.07 -18.56
CA ILE A 89 24.47 -23.21 -19.52
C ILE A 89 23.62 -21.97 -19.76
N ILE A 90 24.21 -20.79 -19.59
CA ILE A 90 23.59 -19.49 -19.93
C ILE A 90 24.43 -18.87 -21.02
N GLY A 91 23.89 -18.84 -22.24
CA GLY A 91 24.55 -18.29 -23.42
C GLY A 91 23.84 -17.04 -23.93
N ASP A 92 24.59 -15.99 -24.23
CA ASP A 92 24.07 -14.77 -24.85
C ASP A 92 24.84 -14.35 -26.10
N ASN A 93 24.16 -13.61 -26.97
CA ASN A 93 24.72 -13.07 -28.22
C ASN A 93 25.15 -11.61 -28.08
N GLY A 94 25.55 -11.19 -26.87
CA GLY A 94 25.99 -9.84 -26.58
C GLY A 94 27.35 -9.50 -27.20
N HIS A 95 27.91 -8.37 -26.76
CA HIS A 95 29.18 -7.86 -27.31
C HIS A 95 30.44 -8.63 -26.85
N GLY A 96 30.30 -9.55 -25.89
CA GLY A 96 31.40 -10.33 -25.32
C GLY A 96 32.44 -9.50 -24.56
N MET A 97 33.50 -10.14 -24.07
CA MET A 97 34.58 -9.51 -23.30
C MET A 97 35.94 -9.91 -23.87
N ASP A 98 36.90 -8.98 -23.84
CA ASP A 98 38.31 -9.27 -24.10
C ASP A 98 39.02 -9.72 -22.80
N TYR A 99 40.28 -10.15 -22.92
CA TYR A 99 41.09 -10.60 -21.78
C TYR A 99 41.14 -9.55 -20.66
N GLU A 100 41.41 -8.29 -21.01
CA GLU A 100 41.52 -7.20 -20.05
C GLU A 100 40.20 -6.93 -19.31
N THR A 101 39.06 -7.04 -19.98
CA THR A 101 37.74 -6.92 -19.37
C THR A 101 37.46 -8.08 -18.43
N VAL A 102 37.84 -9.31 -18.80
CA VAL A 102 37.70 -10.47 -17.91
C VAL A 102 38.52 -10.29 -16.64
N VAL A 103 39.81 -9.95 -16.77
CA VAL A 103 40.73 -9.83 -15.63
C VAL A 103 40.43 -8.61 -14.77
N ASN A 104 40.30 -7.42 -15.36
CA ASN A 104 40.28 -6.17 -14.60
C ASN A 104 38.86 -5.70 -14.23
N LYS A 105 37.81 -6.29 -14.82
CA LYS A 105 36.42 -5.87 -14.57
C LYS A 105 35.53 -7.02 -14.12
N TRP A 106 35.60 -8.16 -14.79
CA TRP A 106 34.78 -9.34 -14.46
C TRP A 106 35.33 -10.07 -13.23
N MET A 107 36.63 -10.21 -13.03
CA MET A 107 37.16 -10.89 -11.85
C MET A 107 37.22 -10.01 -10.60
N VAL A 108 37.14 -8.68 -10.75
CA VAL A 108 37.31 -7.73 -9.63
C VAL A 108 35.96 -7.45 -8.95
N PRO A 109 35.70 -7.95 -7.73
CA PRO A 109 34.44 -7.70 -7.03
C PRO A 109 34.28 -6.22 -6.67
N SER A 110 33.04 -5.73 -6.65
CA SER A 110 32.72 -4.35 -6.23
C SER A 110 33.36 -3.22 -7.06
N THR A 111 33.58 -3.43 -8.36
CA THR A 111 34.10 -2.37 -9.25
C THR A 111 33.11 -1.22 -9.44
N ASP A 112 33.65 -0.02 -9.61
CA ASP A 112 32.87 1.19 -9.92
C ASP A 112 32.66 1.43 -11.42
N ASP A 113 33.11 0.50 -12.28
CA ASP A 113 33.03 0.61 -13.75
C ASP A 113 31.60 0.85 -14.22
N LYS A 114 30.64 0.02 -13.76
CA LYS A 114 29.22 0.18 -14.11
C LYS A 114 28.58 1.43 -13.47
N LEU A 115 29.10 1.92 -12.35
CA LEU A 115 28.65 3.19 -11.74
C LEU A 115 29.05 4.39 -12.61
N LYS A 116 30.23 4.34 -13.24
CA LYS A 116 30.76 5.40 -14.11
C LYS A 116 30.19 5.34 -15.52
N ARG A 117 30.18 4.16 -16.13
CA ARG A 117 29.81 3.97 -17.55
C ARG A 117 28.32 4.19 -17.78
N LYS A 118 27.46 3.72 -16.86
CA LYS A 118 25.97 3.82 -16.83
C LYS A 118 25.21 3.21 -18.01
N TYR A 119 25.76 3.30 -19.22
CA TYR A 119 25.18 2.83 -20.47
C TYR A 119 26.07 1.80 -21.16
N SER A 120 25.45 0.80 -21.79
CA SER A 120 26.12 -0.19 -22.64
C SER A 120 26.56 0.41 -23.99
N PRO A 121 27.39 -0.28 -24.78
CA PRO A 121 27.75 0.15 -26.15
C PRO A 121 26.58 0.53 -27.06
N LYS A 122 25.45 -0.22 -27.03
CA LYS A 122 24.24 0.08 -27.82
C LYS A 122 23.32 1.11 -27.14
N GLY A 123 23.68 1.63 -25.96
CA GLY A 123 22.94 2.67 -25.26
C GLY A 123 21.89 2.17 -24.26
N ARG A 124 21.87 0.87 -23.93
CA ARG A 124 21.02 0.37 -22.84
C ARG A 124 21.48 0.93 -21.51
N THR A 125 20.53 1.26 -20.63
CA THR A 125 20.87 1.59 -19.25
C THR A 125 21.24 0.31 -18.51
N MET A 126 22.44 0.25 -17.94
CA MET A 126 22.92 -0.94 -17.22
C MET A 126 22.17 -1.11 -15.90
N GLN A 127 21.75 -2.35 -15.62
CA GLN A 127 21.04 -2.76 -14.41
C GLN A 127 22.01 -3.10 -13.27
N GLY A 128 23.12 -3.77 -13.59
CA GLY A 128 24.14 -4.08 -12.60
C GLY A 128 24.92 -2.83 -12.21
N ARG A 129 25.03 -2.52 -10.90
CA ARG A 129 25.80 -1.35 -10.42
C ARG A 129 26.99 -1.72 -9.54
N LYS A 130 26.81 -2.71 -8.65
CA LYS A 130 27.80 -3.08 -7.62
C LYS A 130 28.82 -4.12 -8.08
N GLY A 131 28.77 -4.61 -9.32
CA GLY A 131 29.74 -5.60 -9.83
C GLY A 131 29.74 -6.95 -9.10
N ILE A 132 28.68 -7.30 -8.38
CA ILE A 132 28.60 -8.55 -7.59
C ILE A 132 27.69 -9.62 -8.20
N GLY A 133 26.75 -9.24 -9.07
CA GLY A 133 25.69 -10.13 -9.54
C GLY A 133 26.16 -11.37 -10.31
N ARG A 134 27.37 -11.37 -10.87
CA ARG A 134 27.94 -12.53 -11.58
C ARG A 134 28.36 -13.66 -10.62
N TYR A 135 28.68 -13.35 -9.36
CA TYR A 135 29.01 -14.37 -8.35
C TYR A 135 27.78 -15.16 -7.89
N ALA A 136 26.58 -14.80 -8.38
CA ALA A 136 25.38 -15.61 -8.26
C ALA A 136 25.57 -17.02 -8.87
N SER A 137 26.52 -17.19 -9.81
CA SER A 137 26.89 -18.51 -10.34
C SER A 137 27.34 -19.50 -9.25
N SER A 138 27.90 -19.02 -8.14
CA SER A 138 28.35 -19.87 -6.99
C SER A 138 27.20 -20.53 -6.20
N ILE A 139 25.96 -20.06 -6.42
CA ILE A 139 24.74 -20.67 -5.87
C ILE A 139 24.29 -21.83 -6.76
N LEU A 140 24.51 -21.71 -8.06
CA LEU A 140 24.00 -22.63 -9.07
C LEU A 140 24.89 -23.85 -9.28
N GLY A 141 26.14 -23.80 -8.82
CA GLY A 141 27.11 -24.87 -8.95
C GLY A 141 28.42 -24.58 -8.23
N ASN A 142 29.27 -25.60 -8.19
CA ASN A 142 30.60 -25.56 -7.58
C ASN A 142 31.68 -25.21 -8.62
N GLU A 143 31.43 -25.45 -9.90
CA GLU A 143 32.35 -25.13 -10.99
C GLU A 143 31.69 -24.13 -11.94
N LEU A 144 32.46 -23.16 -12.43
CA LEU A 144 32.07 -22.22 -13.48
C LEU A 144 33.14 -22.21 -14.58
N LEU A 145 32.72 -22.45 -15.82
CA LEU A 145 33.47 -22.16 -17.03
C LEU A 145 32.81 -20.99 -17.76
N LEU A 146 33.52 -19.87 -17.86
CA LEU A 146 33.17 -18.74 -18.71
C LEU A 146 33.92 -18.86 -20.04
N GLU A 147 33.21 -18.73 -21.15
CA GLU A 147 33.77 -18.56 -22.49
C GLU A 147 33.16 -17.30 -23.11
N THR A 148 33.99 -16.40 -23.64
CA THR A 148 33.49 -15.13 -24.19
C THR A 148 34.31 -14.69 -25.41
N CYS A 149 33.60 -14.37 -26.48
CA CYS A 149 34.19 -13.90 -27.73
C CYS A 149 33.97 -12.39 -27.86
N SER A 150 35.03 -11.60 -27.88
CA SER A 150 34.96 -10.15 -28.08
C SER A 150 34.64 -9.81 -29.55
N LYS A 151 34.30 -8.53 -29.80
CA LYS A 151 34.14 -8.03 -31.18
C LYS A 151 35.43 -8.11 -32.00
N ASP A 152 36.58 -8.05 -31.33
CA ASP A 152 37.91 -8.09 -31.93
C ASP A 152 38.39 -9.52 -32.19
N LYS A 153 37.48 -10.50 -32.14
CA LYS A 153 37.73 -11.90 -32.51
C LYS A 153 38.71 -12.61 -31.57
N GLU A 154 38.72 -12.19 -30.31
CA GLU A 154 39.42 -12.88 -29.23
C GLU A 154 38.41 -13.72 -28.43
N ASN A 155 38.67 -15.02 -28.31
CA ASN A 155 37.95 -15.91 -27.39
C ASN A 155 38.75 -16.04 -26.10
N THR A 156 38.16 -15.64 -24.98
CA THR A 156 38.76 -15.78 -23.65
C THR A 156 37.96 -16.79 -22.84
N THR A 157 38.66 -17.75 -22.24
CA THR A 157 38.10 -18.74 -21.32
C THR A 157 38.58 -18.48 -19.90
N LEU A 158 37.71 -18.76 -18.93
CA LEU A 158 37.97 -18.62 -17.50
C LEU A 158 37.35 -19.82 -16.78
N TYR A 159 38.15 -20.53 -15.98
CA TYR A 159 37.68 -21.64 -15.15
C TYR A 159 37.81 -21.31 -13.66
N ILE A 160 36.74 -21.55 -12.90
CA ILE A 160 36.65 -21.32 -11.46
C ILE A 160 36.07 -22.56 -10.78
N ASP A 161 36.79 -23.10 -9.80
CA ASP A 161 36.23 -24.00 -8.78
C ASP A 161 35.98 -23.19 -7.49
N TRP A 162 34.70 -23.02 -7.14
CA TRP A 162 34.28 -22.26 -5.96
C TRP A 162 34.76 -22.89 -4.64
N ASN A 163 35.06 -24.19 -4.62
CA ASN A 163 35.56 -24.87 -3.43
C ASN A 163 36.99 -24.44 -3.06
N GLU A 164 37.80 -24.02 -4.04
CA GLU A 164 39.14 -23.50 -3.76
C GLU A 164 39.08 -22.20 -2.94
N PHE A 165 38.06 -21.37 -3.16
CA PHE A 165 37.84 -20.14 -2.40
C PHE A 165 37.36 -20.38 -0.96
N GLU A 166 36.80 -21.55 -0.66
CA GLU A 166 36.39 -21.94 0.68
C GLU A 166 37.56 -22.46 1.52
N ASN A 167 38.50 -23.16 0.87
CA ASN A 167 39.62 -23.85 1.52
C ASN A 167 40.89 -22.99 1.68
N ASN A 168 41.03 -21.90 0.91
CA ASN A 168 42.19 -21.01 0.99
C ASN A 168 41.99 -19.85 1.98
N ASP A 169 43.08 -19.44 2.63
CA ASP A 169 43.06 -18.40 3.66
C ASP A 169 42.70 -17.02 3.07
N TYR A 170 43.27 -16.66 1.91
CA TYR A 170 43.08 -15.34 1.29
C TYR A 170 42.69 -15.42 -0.19
N LEU A 171 42.03 -14.37 -0.67
CA LEU A 171 41.50 -14.31 -2.03
C LEU A 171 42.59 -14.30 -3.12
N ASP A 172 43.76 -13.74 -2.80
CA ASP A 172 44.92 -13.65 -3.69
C ASP A 172 45.73 -14.95 -3.77
N ASP A 173 45.39 -15.96 -2.96
CA ASP A 173 46.07 -17.25 -2.96
C ASP A 173 45.44 -18.27 -3.94
N VAL A 174 44.24 -18.00 -4.47
CA VAL A 174 43.53 -18.92 -5.37
C VAL A 174 43.95 -18.67 -6.84
N PRO A 175 44.65 -19.60 -7.49
CA PRO A 175 45.02 -19.46 -8.89
C PRO A 175 43.81 -19.67 -9.79
N VAL A 176 43.58 -18.75 -10.72
CA VAL A 176 42.46 -18.81 -11.65
C VAL A 176 43.00 -18.95 -13.08
N LEU A 177 42.60 -20.02 -13.77
CA LEU A 177 43.05 -20.30 -15.14
C LEU A 177 42.27 -19.42 -16.13
N ILE A 178 43.00 -18.60 -16.89
CA ILE A 178 42.47 -17.74 -17.96
C ILE A 178 43.31 -17.95 -19.21
N GLU A 179 42.68 -18.27 -20.33
CA GLU A 179 43.34 -18.46 -21.63
C GLU A 179 42.65 -17.64 -22.70
N THR A 180 43.40 -17.12 -23.68
CA THR A 180 42.85 -16.32 -24.79
C THR A 180 43.42 -16.81 -26.12
N PHE A 181 42.53 -16.95 -27.11
CA PHE A 181 42.85 -17.45 -28.45
C PHE A 181 42.15 -16.60 -29.52
N SER A 182 42.68 -16.52 -30.74
CA SER A 182 41.95 -15.91 -31.85
C SER A 182 40.84 -16.85 -32.34
N THR A 183 39.66 -16.32 -32.66
CA THR A 183 38.51 -17.10 -33.14
C THR A 183 37.85 -16.46 -34.35
N SER A 184 37.16 -17.25 -35.19
CA SER A 184 36.30 -16.70 -36.25
C SER A 184 34.87 -16.45 -35.79
N GLU A 185 34.49 -16.92 -34.61
CA GLU A 185 33.12 -16.87 -34.11
C GLU A 185 32.61 -15.44 -33.89
N SER A 186 31.28 -15.28 -33.89
CA SER A 186 30.62 -14.01 -33.53
C SER A 186 30.76 -13.71 -32.04
N SER A 187 30.57 -12.45 -31.65
CA SER A 187 30.58 -12.08 -30.24
C SER A 187 29.47 -12.82 -29.48
N LYS A 188 29.86 -13.42 -28.35
CA LYS A 188 28.96 -14.19 -27.48
C LYS A 188 29.59 -14.34 -26.10
N THR A 189 28.78 -14.67 -25.11
CA THR A 189 29.25 -15.11 -23.79
C THR A 189 28.51 -16.36 -23.40
N ILE A 190 29.21 -17.35 -22.86
CA ILE A 190 28.67 -18.61 -22.37
C ILE A 190 29.18 -18.81 -20.94
N LEU A 191 28.24 -19.00 -20.01
CA LEU A 191 28.51 -19.43 -18.65
C LEU A 191 28.03 -20.86 -18.51
N GLU A 192 28.96 -21.79 -18.28
CA GLU A 192 28.66 -23.18 -17.98
C GLU A 192 28.92 -23.45 -16.49
N ILE A 193 27.88 -23.85 -15.78
CA ILE A 193 27.89 -24.04 -14.33
C ILE A 193 27.55 -25.49 -14.03
N THR A 194 28.40 -26.16 -13.25
CA THR A 194 28.20 -27.55 -12.84
C THR A 194 27.89 -27.63 -11.35
N GLY A 195 26.72 -28.20 -11.03
CA GLY A 195 26.24 -28.44 -9.68
C GLY A 195 26.23 -29.93 -9.33
N ASP A 196 26.24 -30.22 -8.02
CA ASP A 196 26.15 -31.57 -7.51
C ASP A 196 24.72 -32.14 -7.51
N LYS A 197 24.55 -33.32 -6.91
CA LYS A 197 23.27 -34.01 -6.79
C LYS A 197 22.27 -33.29 -5.88
N GLU A 198 22.73 -32.51 -4.89
CA GLU A 198 21.84 -31.76 -4.00
C GLU A 198 21.24 -30.57 -4.74
N LEU A 199 22.06 -29.85 -5.49
CA LEU A 199 21.59 -28.78 -6.38
C LEU A 199 20.63 -29.32 -7.44
N LEU A 200 20.90 -30.50 -8.02
CA LEU A 200 19.96 -31.14 -8.94
C LEU A 200 18.59 -31.41 -8.29
N LYS A 201 18.56 -31.90 -7.04
CA LYS A 201 17.32 -32.14 -6.28
C LYS A 201 16.58 -30.86 -5.90
N SER A 202 17.31 -29.75 -5.72
CA SER A 202 16.71 -28.47 -5.35
C SER A 202 15.77 -27.93 -6.44
N TRP A 203 16.03 -28.23 -7.71
CA TRP A 203 15.20 -27.82 -8.85
C TRP A 203 13.94 -28.68 -8.98
N SER A 204 12.98 -28.47 -8.07
CA SER A 204 11.65 -29.07 -8.14
C SER A 204 10.80 -28.44 -9.25
N LYS A 205 9.66 -29.07 -9.56
CA LYS A 205 8.65 -28.49 -10.48
C LYS A 205 8.23 -27.07 -10.07
N ALA A 206 8.04 -26.83 -8.77
CA ALA A 206 7.65 -25.52 -8.26
C ALA A 206 8.76 -24.45 -8.42
N GLU A 207 10.03 -24.85 -8.29
CA GLU A 207 11.18 -23.96 -8.53
C GLU A 207 11.29 -23.58 -10.00
N ILE A 208 11.04 -24.51 -10.91
CA ILE A 208 11.02 -24.26 -12.36
C ILE A 208 9.86 -23.33 -12.73
N GLU A 209 8.66 -23.57 -12.19
CA GLU A 209 7.50 -22.69 -12.39
C GLU A 209 7.78 -21.28 -11.86
N SER A 210 8.46 -21.16 -10.71
CA SER A 210 8.90 -19.87 -10.14
C SER A 210 9.94 -19.18 -11.02
N LEU A 211 10.92 -19.91 -11.54
CA LEU A 211 11.88 -19.39 -12.52
C LEU A 211 11.19 -18.86 -13.77
N ILE A 212 10.28 -19.63 -14.36
CA ILE A 212 9.52 -19.21 -15.55
C ILE A 212 8.72 -17.96 -15.23
N LEU A 213 8.03 -17.92 -14.09
CA LEU A 213 7.26 -16.75 -13.66
C LEU A 213 8.15 -15.51 -13.54
N GLU A 214 9.30 -15.61 -12.88
CA GLU A 214 10.23 -14.50 -12.72
C GLU A 214 10.87 -14.05 -14.04
N LEU A 215 11.24 -14.98 -14.93
CA LEU A 215 11.72 -14.64 -16.28
C LEU A 215 10.64 -13.93 -17.10
N LYS A 216 9.38 -14.37 -17.03
CA LYS A 216 8.26 -13.69 -17.69
C LYS A 216 8.05 -12.27 -17.14
N LYS A 217 8.28 -12.05 -15.84
CA LYS A 217 8.20 -10.71 -15.20
C LYS A 217 9.30 -9.75 -15.68
N LEU A 218 10.40 -10.24 -16.25
CA LEU A 218 11.45 -9.39 -16.85
C LEU A 218 10.97 -8.70 -18.14
N LYS A 219 10.01 -9.30 -18.84
CA LYS A 219 9.40 -8.72 -20.05
C LYS A 219 8.09 -8.04 -19.65
N VAL A 220 8.17 -6.77 -19.25
CA VAL A 220 6.99 -5.98 -18.85
C VAL A 220 6.08 -5.76 -20.06
N PRO A 221 4.76 -6.00 -19.96
CA PRO A 221 3.88 -5.97 -21.13
C PRO A 221 3.47 -4.59 -21.65
N PHE A 222 3.79 -3.45 -20.98
CA PHE A 222 3.21 -2.15 -21.37
C PHE A 222 4.15 -0.94 -21.26
N GLY A 223 4.14 -0.13 -22.34
CA GLY A 223 4.52 1.29 -22.38
C GLY A 223 5.82 1.60 -23.15
N GLU A 224 5.80 2.63 -23.99
CA GLU A 224 6.98 3.25 -24.66
C GLU A 224 8.11 3.65 -23.68
N PHE A 225 7.86 3.56 -22.38
CA PHE A 225 8.74 4.06 -21.31
C PHE A 225 9.84 3.09 -20.84
N PHE A 226 9.68 1.77 -20.98
CA PHE A 226 10.55 0.84 -20.23
C PHE A 226 11.49 -0.01 -21.06
N ILE A 227 11.06 -0.66 -22.15
CA ILE A 227 11.96 -1.42 -23.04
C ILE A 227 11.35 -1.47 -24.44
N THR A 228 11.89 -0.69 -25.39
CA THR A 228 11.59 -0.84 -26.84
C THR A 228 12.56 -1.80 -27.54
N ASP A 229 13.55 -2.32 -26.79
CA ASP A 229 14.64 -3.11 -27.33
C ASP A 229 14.32 -4.61 -27.32
N LYS A 230 14.84 -5.33 -28.31
CA LYS A 230 14.62 -6.76 -28.48
C LYS A 230 15.47 -7.54 -27.47
N PHE A 231 14.82 -8.30 -26.58
CA PHE A 231 15.51 -9.19 -25.64
C PHE A 231 14.71 -10.48 -25.44
N ASP A 232 15.09 -11.52 -26.17
CA ASP A 232 14.42 -12.83 -26.15
C ASP A 232 15.11 -13.79 -25.17
N ILE A 233 14.32 -14.51 -24.38
CA ILE A 233 14.82 -15.43 -23.36
C ILE A 233 14.25 -16.81 -23.67
N ASN A 234 15.12 -17.79 -23.95
CA ASN A 234 14.71 -19.17 -24.16
C ASN A 234 15.17 -20.03 -22.99
N LEU A 235 14.27 -20.87 -22.47
CA LEU A 235 14.58 -21.84 -21.44
C LEU A 235 14.46 -23.25 -22.03
N VAL A 236 15.56 -24.00 -22.01
CA VAL A 236 15.70 -25.31 -22.63
C VAL A 236 16.04 -26.33 -21.55
N PHE A 237 15.35 -27.46 -21.54
CA PHE A 237 15.66 -28.60 -20.68
C PHE A 237 16.04 -29.77 -21.57
N LYS A 238 17.19 -30.42 -21.34
CA LYS A 238 17.64 -31.60 -22.08
C LYS A 238 18.02 -32.71 -21.10
N ASN A 239 17.40 -33.88 -21.22
CA ASN A 239 17.62 -35.00 -20.29
C ASN A 239 17.50 -34.58 -18.81
N PHE A 240 16.54 -33.71 -18.50
CA PHE A 240 16.33 -33.15 -17.16
C PHE A 240 15.31 -34.01 -16.39
N PRO A 241 15.56 -34.42 -15.13
CA PRO A 241 14.84 -35.52 -14.47
C PRO A 241 13.53 -35.08 -13.80
N VAL A 242 12.90 -34.00 -14.26
CA VAL A 242 11.66 -33.46 -13.70
C VAL A 242 10.51 -33.67 -14.67
N ILE A 243 9.49 -34.41 -14.21
CA ILE A 243 8.30 -34.79 -14.98
C ILE A 243 7.63 -33.56 -15.59
N GLY A 244 7.49 -33.59 -16.92
CA GLY A 244 6.88 -32.53 -17.73
C GLY A 244 7.87 -31.52 -18.30
N TYR A 245 9.15 -31.62 -17.94
CA TYR A 245 10.23 -30.79 -18.47
C TYR A 245 11.34 -31.61 -19.16
N GLU A 246 11.13 -32.90 -19.38
CA GLU A 246 12.08 -33.70 -20.16
C GLU A 246 12.14 -33.23 -21.61
N ASN A 247 13.29 -32.74 -22.06
CA ASN A 247 13.52 -32.36 -23.47
C ASN A 247 12.55 -31.28 -24.00
N THR A 248 12.19 -30.32 -23.14
CA THR A 248 11.30 -29.21 -23.48
C THR A 248 12.07 -27.94 -23.83
N THR A 249 11.42 -27.06 -24.58
CA THR A 249 11.90 -25.70 -24.87
C THR A 249 10.75 -24.73 -24.67
N ILE A 250 11.00 -23.69 -23.88
CA ILE A 250 10.02 -22.70 -23.47
C ILE A 250 10.55 -21.34 -23.91
N ASP A 251 9.84 -20.71 -24.84
CA ASP A 251 10.05 -19.31 -25.21
C ASP A 251 9.38 -18.43 -24.15
N ILE A 252 10.18 -17.64 -23.42
CA ILE A 252 9.68 -16.75 -22.38
C ILE A 252 9.07 -15.52 -23.05
N LYS A 253 7.74 -15.58 -23.17
CA LYS A 253 6.92 -14.47 -23.62
C LYS A 253 6.46 -13.62 -22.43
N PRO A 254 6.28 -12.30 -22.61
CA PRO A 254 5.58 -11.47 -21.62
C PRO A 254 4.27 -12.16 -21.23
N PHE A 255 3.81 -11.96 -19.99
CA PHE A 255 2.45 -12.36 -19.66
C PHE A 255 1.50 -11.70 -20.65
N PRO A 256 0.65 -12.44 -21.37
CA PRO A 256 -0.44 -11.85 -22.12
C PRO A 256 -1.50 -11.50 -21.08
N LEU A 257 -1.21 -10.46 -20.31
CA LEU A 257 -2.24 -9.73 -19.63
C LEU A 257 -3.01 -9.04 -20.73
N PRO A 258 -4.28 -9.40 -20.96
CA PRO A 258 -5.02 -8.74 -22.00
C PRO A 258 -5.20 -7.27 -21.59
N ASP A 259 -5.59 -6.41 -22.53
CA ASP A 259 -6.22 -5.12 -22.23
C ASP A 259 -7.58 -5.27 -21.50
N LEU A 260 -7.84 -6.43 -20.90
CA LEU A 260 -9.01 -6.81 -20.14
C LEU A 260 -8.73 -6.56 -18.67
N PHE A 261 -9.36 -5.51 -18.15
CA PHE A 261 -9.45 -5.13 -16.76
C PHE A 261 -10.88 -4.66 -16.51
N ASP A 262 -11.31 -4.56 -15.25
CA ASP A 262 -12.60 -3.92 -14.95
C ASP A 262 -12.39 -2.42 -14.81
N TYR A 263 -11.36 -2.02 -14.07
CA TYR A 263 -10.96 -0.64 -13.87
C TYR A 263 -9.45 -0.50 -14.02
N ARG A 264 -8.99 0.63 -14.55
CA ARG A 264 -7.58 0.95 -14.67
C ARG A 264 -7.34 2.42 -14.38
N ILE A 265 -6.26 2.72 -13.66
CA ILE A 265 -5.69 4.06 -13.59
C ILE A 265 -4.23 3.98 -14.05
N SER A 266 -3.86 4.81 -15.02
CA SER A 266 -2.50 4.82 -15.57
C SER A 266 -2.05 6.23 -15.91
N GLY A 267 -0.75 6.49 -15.86
CA GLY A 267 -0.22 7.82 -16.17
C GLY A 267 1.13 8.11 -15.53
N ASN A 268 1.59 9.34 -15.68
CA ASN A 268 2.88 9.79 -15.18
C ASN A 268 2.74 10.86 -14.09
N ILE A 269 3.64 10.79 -13.13
CA ILE A 269 3.84 11.75 -12.06
C ILE A 269 5.22 12.35 -12.26
N THR A 270 5.26 13.66 -12.44
CA THR A 270 6.51 14.41 -12.63
C THR A 270 7.32 14.48 -11.33
N ASN A 271 8.60 14.83 -11.43
CA ASN A 271 9.49 15.02 -10.28
C ASN A 271 9.07 16.15 -9.32
N THR A 272 8.12 17.01 -9.71
CA THR A 272 7.51 18.05 -8.88
C THR A 272 6.18 17.61 -8.26
N GLY A 273 5.68 16.42 -8.59
CA GLY A 273 4.43 15.88 -8.06
C GLY A 273 3.17 16.19 -8.85
N ILE A 274 3.28 16.77 -10.05
CA ILE A 274 2.12 16.89 -10.95
C ILE A 274 1.80 15.50 -11.50
N ALA A 275 0.63 14.98 -11.15
CA ALA A 275 0.12 13.69 -11.60
C ALA A 275 -0.85 13.89 -12.77
N ARG A 276 -0.55 13.25 -13.90
CA ARG A 276 -1.40 13.20 -15.09
C ARG A 276 -1.89 11.77 -15.29
N LEU A 277 -3.14 11.52 -14.91
CA LEU A 277 -3.69 10.18 -14.84
C LEU A 277 -4.86 10.01 -15.81
N LYS A 278 -5.00 8.81 -16.35
CA LYS A 278 -6.12 8.35 -17.17
C LYS A 278 -6.82 7.22 -16.43
N PHE A 279 -8.12 7.38 -16.19
CA PHE A 279 -8.99 6.33 -15.65
C PHE A 279 -9.81 5.69 -16.77
N GLU A 280 -9.88 4.37 -16.77
CA GLU A 280 -10.63 3.57 -17.74
C GLU A 280 -11.53 2.58 -16.99
N ASN A 281 -12.78 2.46 -17.43
CA ASN A 281 -13.73 1.48 -16.92
C ASN A 281 -14.21 0.60 -18.07
N ASN A 282 -13.72 -0.64 -18.08
CA ASN A 282 -14.05 -1.63 -19.10
C ASN A 282 -15.09 -2.66 -18.61
N SER A 283 -15.62 -2.50 -17.40
CA SER A 283 -16.65 -3.39 -16.85
C SER A 283 -17.99 -3.32 -17.61
N VAL A 284 -18.20 -2.25 -18.39
CA VAL A 284 -19.33 -2.04 -19.30
C VAL A 284 -18.81 -1.39 -20.59
N ARG A 285 -19.36 -1.76 -21.75
CA ARG A 285 -18.94 -1.20 -23.04
C ARG A 285 -19.38 0.27 -23.18
N GLY A 286 -18.51 1.10 -23.77
CA GLY A 286 -18.87 2.46 -24.20
C GLY A 286 -18.60 3.57 -23.18
N ILE A 287 -17.94 3.28 -22.05
CA ILE A 287 -17.51 4.34 -21.11
C ILE A 287 -16.24 5.00 -21.66
N ILE A 288 -16.27 6.33 -21.76
CA ILE A 288 -15.14 7.12 -22.25
C ILE A 288 -14.10 7.28 -21.11
N PRO A 289 -12.79 7.17 -21.39
CA PRO A 289 -11.76 7.42 -20.39
C PRO A 289 -11.82 8.84 -19.81
N GLU A 290 -11.62 8.96 -18.50
CA GLU A 290 -11.50 10.25 -17.79
C GLU A 290 -10.01 10.60 -17.60
N TYR A 291 -9.64 11.86 -17.81
CA TYR A 291 -8.28 12.37 -17.60
C TYR A 291 -8.24 13.33 -16.42
N TYR A 292 -7.18 13.26 -15.63
CA TYR A 292 -6.98 14.05 -14.42
C TYR A 292 -5.59 14.66 -14.44
N GLU A 293 -5.51 15.93 -14.04
CA GLU A 293 -4.26 16.57 -13.69
C GLU A 293 -4.42 17.18 -12.30
N PHE A 294 -3.55 16.80 -11.36
CA PHE A 294 -3.55 17.39 -10.02
C PHE A 294 -2.16 17.35 -9.39
N GLN A 295 -1.95 18.21 -8.39
CA GLN A 295 -0.69 18.29 -7.65
C GLN A 295 -0.74 17.38 -6.42
N ILE A 296 0.21 16.45 -6.31
CA ILE A 296 0.45 15.67 -5.09
C ILE A 296 1.22 16.53 -4.09
N ILE A 297 0.83 16.43 -2.82
CA ILE A 297 1.49 17.11 -1.69
C ILE A 297 2.12 16.05 -0.80
N LEU A 298 3.39 16.26 -0.46
CA LEU A 298 4.19 15.41 0.42
C LEU A 298 4.45 16.11 1.75
N LYS A 299 4.62 15.33 2.83
CA LYS A 299 4.94 15.81 4.17
C LYS A 299 6.44 16.10 4.33
N GLU A 300 6.84 16.74 5.44
CA GLU A 300 8.24 17.12 5.71
C GLU A 300 9.23 15.93 5.70
N ASN A 301 8.77 14.71 6.01
CA ASN A 301 9.58 13.49 6.01
C ASN A 301 9.51 12.69 4.68
N GLU A 302 8.84 13.22 3.66
CA GLU A 302 8.63 12.61 2.37
C GLU A 302 9.28 13.48 1.28
N SER A 303 9.82 12.86 0.24
CA SER A 303 10.38 13.60 -0.90
C SER A 303 9.99 12.94 -2.22
N PHE A 304 9.78 13.74 -3.27
CA PHE A 304 9.56 13.19 -4.61
C PHE A 304 10.76 12.37 -5.06
N CYS A 305 10.47 11.24 -5.71
CA CYS A 305 11.44 10.23 -6.12
C CYS A 305 11.68 10.24 -7.64
N GLY A 306 11.83 11.43 -8.21
CA GLY A 306 11.94 11.61 -9.66
C GLY A 306 10.60 11.41 -10.37
N GLU A 307 10.64 11.12 -11.67
CA GLU A 307 9.44 10.78 -12.42
C GLU A 307 8.99 9.34 -12.12
N VAL A 308 7.69 9.18 -11.90
CA VAL A 308 7.06 7.89 -11.60
C VAL A 308 5.97 7.64 -12.62
N PHE A 309 5.98 6.46 -13.23
CA PHE A 309 4.88 5.96 -14.04
C PHE A 309 4.07 4.96 -13.23
N ILE A 310 2.75 4.99 -13.35
CA ILE A 310 1.88 4.00 -12.72
C ILE A 310 0.92 3.39 -13.74
N ASP A 311 0.60 2.13 -13.52
CA ASP A 311 -0.49 1.41 -14.19
C ASP A 311 -1.10 0.41 -13.21
N PHE A 312 -2.24 0.74 -12.63
CA PHE A 312 -2.97 -0.13 -11.71
C PHE A 312 -4.23 -0.65 -12.38
N LYS A 313 -4.32 -1.96 -12.54
CA LYS A 313 -5.47 -2.67 -13.10
C LYS A 313 -6.17 -3.44 -12.00
N VAL A 314 -7.48 -3.28 -11.91
CA VAL A 314 -8.32 -3.90 -10.88
C VAL A 314 -9.29 -4.88 -11.49
N PHE A 315 -9.40 -6.02 -10.81
CA PHE A 315 -10.20 -7.16 -11.20
C PHE A 315 -11.18 -7.50 -10.09
N ASP A 316 -12.46 -7.36 -10.38
CA ASP A 316 -13.52 -7.78 -9.48
C ASP A 316 -13.57 -9.32 -9.44
N ARG A 317 -13.69 -9.89 -8.24
CA ARG A 317 -13.55 -11.34 -8.00
C ARG A 317 -14.88 -12.10 -7.93
N GLU A 318 -15.98 -11.38 -8.16
CA GLU A 318 -17.33 -11.94 -8.19
C GLU A 318 -17.50 -12.87 -9.40
N PRO A 319 -18.27 -13.97 -9.28
CA PRO A 319 -18.47 -14.92 -10.38
C PRO A 319 -18.89 -14.27 -11.70
N GLU A 320 -19.73 -13.24 -11.64
CA GLU A 320 -20.26 -12.50 -12.79
C GLU A 320 -19.16 -11.65 -13.45
N ALA A 321 -18.30 -11.01 -12.65
CA ALA A 321 -17.18 -10.22 -13.17
C ALA A 321 -16.13 -11.12 -13.84
N ILE A 322 -15.81 -12.26 -13.22
CA ILE A 322 -14.92 -13.27 -13.79
C ILE A 322 -15.49 -13.83 -15.11
N GLN A 323 -16.80 -14.10 -15.15
CA GLN A 323 -17.45 -14.50 -16.39
C GLN A 323 -17.35 -13.40 -17.45
N GLY A 324 -17.56 -12.14 -17.08
CA GLY A 324 -17.38 -11.00 -17.97
C GLY A 324 -15.96 -10.84 -18.51
N LEU A 325 -14.92 -11.23 -17.76
CA LEU A 325 -13.53 -11.30 -18.27
C LEU A 325 -13.37 -12.40 -19.32
N ILE A 326 -13.92 -13.60 -19.07
CA ILE A 326 -13.89 -14.74 -20.00
C ILE A 326 -14.63 -14.38 -21.30
N ASP A 327 -15.81 -13.76 -21.18
CA ASP A 327 -16.65 -13.39 -22.33
C ASP A 327 -16.00 -12.30 -23.19
N ARG A 328 -15.17 -11.44 -22.59
CA ARG A 328 -14.36 -10.44 -23.31
C ARG A 328 -13.09 -11.02 -23.96
N GLY A 329 -12.84 -12.33 -23.81
CA GLY A 329 -11.76 -13.04 -24.52
C GLY A 329 -10.55 -13.37 -23.66
N LEU A 330 -10.67 -13.42 -22.32
CA LEU A 330 -9.60 -13.95 -21.48
C LEU A 330 -9.42 -15.46 -21.76
N SER A 331 -8.35 -15.79 -22.48
CA SER A 331 -7.95 -17.16 -22.82
C SER A 331 -6.59 -17.49 -22.22
N ASP A 332 -6.28 -18.78 -22.23
CA ASP A 332 -4.97 -19.27 -21.82
C ASP A 332 -3.86 -18.67 -22.71
N PRO A 333 -2.84 -18.03 -22.11
CA PRO A 333 -1.67 -17.46 -22.79
C PRO A 333 -0.96 -18.36 -23.80
N GLU A 334 -0.86 -19.65 -23.48
CA GLU A 334 0.02 -20.60 -24.15
C GLU A 334 -0.77 -21.53 -25.08
N THR A 335 -2.03 -21.80 -24.74
CA THR A 335 -2.88 -22.76 -25.47
C THR A 335 -4.03 -22.12 -26.24
N ASN A 336 -4.29 -20.81 -26.07
CA ASN A 336 -5.43 -20.08 -26.64
C ASN A 336 -6.80 -20.74 -26.33
N LYS A 337 -6.88 -21.62 -25.34
CA LYS A 337 -8.13 -22.23 -24.90
C LYS A 337 -8.90 -21.27 -23.99
N LYS A 338 -10.23 -21.33 -24.05
CA LYS A 338 -11.08 -20.62 -23.08
C LYS A 338 -10.83 -21.20 -21.69
N LEU A 339 -10.43 -20.35 -20.76
CA LEU A 339 -10.18 -20.72 -19.37
C LEU A 339 -11.51 -20.89 -18.62
N GLY A 340 -11.56 -21.88 -17.73
CA GLY A 340 -12.63 -22.01 -16.74
C GLY A 340 -12.52 -20.93 -15.64
N ARG A 341 -13.62 -20.67 -14.93
CA ARG A 341 -13.64 -19.65 -13.84
C ARG A 341 -12.57 -19.88 -12.77
N ASN A 342 -12.28 -21.13 -12.42
CA ASN A 342 -11.27 -21.47 -11.43
C ASN A 342 -9.84 -21.23 -11.94
N GLU A 343 -9.59 -21.50 -13.22
CA GLU A 343 -8.29 -21.27 -13.84
C GLU A 343 -8.01 -19.77 -13.94
N VAL A 344 -9.01 -18.96 -14.32
CA VAL A 344 -8.92 -17.49 -14.29
C VAL A 344 -8.63 -16.98 -12.88
N ARG A 345 -9.30 -17.52 -11.85
CA ARG A 345 -9.02 -17.13 -10.45
C ARG A 345 -7.57 -17.44 -10.07
N ASN A 346 -7.08 -18.63 -10.40
CA ASN A 346 -5.71 -19.04 -10.09
C ASN A 346 -4.69 -18.15 -10.82
N LEU A 347 -4.91 -17.88 -12.11
CA LEU A 347 -4.08 -16.98 -12.90
C LEU A 347 -4.02 -15.59 -12.25
N LEU A 348 -5.18 -15.01 -11.95
CA LEU A 348 -5.24 -13.70 -11.31
C LEU A 348 -4.65 -13.70 -9.88
N ASN A 349 -4.61 -14.83 -9.18
CA ASN A 349 -3.95 -14.94 -7.86
C ASN A 349 -2.42 -15.02 -7.98
N GLN A 350 -1.90 -15.55 -9.09
CA GLN A 350 -0.45 -15.59 -9.35
C GLN A 350 0.09 -14.23 -9.80
N LEU A 351 -0.75 -13.42 -10.46
CA LEU A 351 -0.36 -12.14 -11.04
C LEU A 351 -0.68 -10.93 -10.16
N CYS A 352 -1.44 -11.09 -9.07
CA CYS A 352 -1.81 -9.99 -8.21
C CYS A 352 -0.62 -9.46 -7.40
N GLY A 353 -0.69 -8.17 -7.07
CA GLY A 353 0.37 -7.43 -6.40
C GLY A 353 0.74 -6.16 -7.16
N ILE A 354 1.42 -5.25 -6.48
CA ILE A 354 1.93 -4.00 -7.07
C ILE A 354 3.44 -4.06 -7.08
N GLY A 355 4.02 -4.22 -8.27
CA GLY A 355 5.46 -4.31 -8.49
C GLY A 355 6.10 -2.97 -8.77
N ILE A 356 7.34 -2.78 -8.28
CA ILE A 356 8.18 -1.64 -8.61
C ILE A 356 9.19 -2.08 -9.68
N TYR A 357 9.31 -1.28 -10.74
CA TYR A 357 10.13 -1.54 -11.90
C TYR A 357 11.07 -0.38 -12.14
N ARG A 358 12.34 -0.67 -12.32
CA ARG A 358 13.37 0.28 -12.69
C ARG A 358 13.96 -0.16 -14.02
N ASN A 359 13.96 0.74 -15.00
CA ASN A 359 14.49 0.46 -16.34
C ASN A 359 13.94 -0.84 -16.96
N GLY A 360 12.67 -1.16 -16.70
CA GLY A 360 12.01 -2.39 -17.16
C GLY A 360 12.24 -3.64 -16.29
N PHE A 361 13.11 -3.59 -15.28
CA PHE A 361 13.37 -4.71 -14.39
C PHE A 361 12.68 -4.53 -13.05
N ARG A 362 12.05 -5.59 -12.57
CA ARG A 362 11.37 -5.60 -11.28
C ARG A 362 12.36 -5.60 -10.11
N ILE A 363 12.09 -4.77 -9.11
CA ILE A 363 12.79 -4.75 -7.83
C ILE A 363 12.01 -5.64 -6.84
N ARG A 364 12.65 -6.71 -6.36
CA ARG A 364 12.09 -7.56 -5.30
C ARG A 364 12.18 -6.88 -3.94
N PRO A 365 11.28 -7.21 -2.99
CA PRO A 365 10.15 -8.15 -3.09
C PRO A 365 8.82 -7.52 -3.57
N TYR A 366 8.85 -6.28 -4.05
CA TYR A 366 7.62 -5.52 -4.34
C TYR A 366 6.77 -6.19 -5.43
N GLY A 367 5.54 -6.57 -5.07
CA GLY A 367 4.58 -7.29 -5.90
C GLY A 367 4.63 -8.82 -5.78
N ASP A 368 5.47 -9.37 -4.88
CA ASP A 368 5.50 -10.82 -4.66
C ASP A 368 4.19 -11.22 -3.98
N PRO A 369 3.61 -12.40 -4.30
CA PRO A 369 2.40 -12.86 -3.64
C PRO A 369 2.56 -12.84 -2.11
N GLY A 370 1.63 -12.16 -1.42
CA GLY A 370 1.66 -12.02 0.04
C GLY A 370 2.55 -10.90 0.59
N TYR A 371 3.32 -10.20 -0.25
CA TYR A 371 4.12 -9.04 0.18
C TYR A 371 3.32 -7.73 0.01
N ASP A 372 2.41 -7.47 0.96
CA ASP A 372 1.55 -6.28 0.97
C ASP A 372 2.26 -5.03 1.54
N TRP A 373 3.22 -4.51 0.78
CA TRP A 373 4.02 -3.35 1.19
C TRP A 373 3.25 -2.02 1.24
N LEU A 374 2.06 -1.97 0.62
CA LEU A 374 1.14 -0.84 0.69
C LEU A 374 0.04 -1.02 1.75
N LEU A 375 0.04 -2.14 2.47
CA LEU A 375 -0.92 -2.48 3.53
C LEU A 375 -2.39 -2.45 3.07
N LEU A 376 -2.65 -2.76 1.79
CA LEU A 376 -3.98 -2.72 1.20
C LEU A 376 -4.96 -3.66 1.91
N ASP A 377 -4.52 -4.87 2.25
CA ASP A 377 -5.39 -5.84 2.91
C ASP A 377 -5.73 -5.40 4.34
N LYS A 378 -4.77 -4.79 5.03
CA LYS A 378 -4.97 -4.23 6.37
C LYS A 378 -5.98 -3.07 6.35
N ILE A 379 -5.86 -2.17 5.38
CA ILE A 379 -6.78 -1.03 5.21
C ILE A 379 -8.17 -1.53 4.83
N ARG A 380 -8.25 -2.57 4.00
CA ARG A 380 -9.52 -3.16 3.54
C ARG A 380 -10.36 -3.78 4.64
N VAL A 381 -9.75 -4.37 5.69
CA VAL A 381 -10.49 -4.93 6.82
C VAL A 381 -11.47 -3.92 7.42
N GLN A 382 -11.10 -2.64 7.45
CA GLN A 382 -11.94 -1.58 8.01
C GLN A 382 -13.08 -1.18 7.07
N ASN A 383 -12.89 -1.30 5.75
CA ASN A 383 -13.88 -0.89 4.77
C ASN A 383 -13.86 -1.80 3.52
N PRO A 384 -14.41 -3.03 3.61
CA PRO A 384 -14.27 -4.05 2.58
C PRO A 384 -15.01 -3.76 1.27
N SER A 385 -16.02 -2.86 1.31
CA SER A 385 -16.84 -2.49 0.15
C SER A 385 -16.18 -1.42 -0.69
N PHE A 386 -15.50 -0.46 -0.05
CA PHE A 386 -14.79 0.63 -0.73
C PHE A 386 -13.37 0.21 -1.14
N ARG A 387 -12.61 -0.38 -0.20
CA ARG A 387 -11.18 -0.65 -0.37
C ARG A 387 -10.91 -1.93 -1.15
N ILE A 388 -9.81 -1.92 -1.88
CA ILE A 388 -9.38 -3.01 -2.75
C ILE A 388 -8.29 -3.84 -2.06
N GLY A 389 -8.37 -5.17 -2.17
CA GLY A 389 -7.36 -6.06 -1.62
C GLY A 389 -6.12 -6.15 -2.50
N SER A 390 -4.98 -6.51 -1.92
CA SER A 390 -3.73 -6.77 -2.68
C SER A 390 -3.96 -7.83 -3.77
N ASN A 391 -4.82 -8.81 -3.46
CA ASN A 391 -5.24 -9.86 -4.38
C ASN A 391 -6.25 -9.39 -5.44
N GLN A 392 -6.60 -8.13 -5.56
CA GLN A 392 -7.53 -7.62 -6.59
C GLN A 392 -6.84 -6.67 -7.57
N VAL A 393 -5.60 -6.28 -7.29
CA VAL A 393 -4.82 -5.34 -8.10
C VAL A 393 -3.68 -6.08 -8.79
N ILE A 394 -3.50 -5.79 -10.07
CA ILE A 394 -2.25 -6.04 -10.79
C ILE A 394 -1.69 -4.65 -11.11
N GLY A 395 -0.60 -4.28 -10.44
CA GLY A 395 -0.06 -2.93 -10.50
C GLY A 395 1.40 -2.88 -10.89
N TYR A 396 1.73 -1.86 -11.68
CA TYR A 396 3.08 -1.56 -12.13
C TYR A 396 3.43 -0.14 -11.73
N ILE A 397 4.57 0.02 -11.07
CA ILE A 397 5.15 1.32 -10.75
C ILE A 397 6.51 1.38 -11.43
N GLY A 398 6.64 2.23 -12.44
CA GLY A 398 7.90 2.51 -13.09
C GLY A 398 8.62 3.67 -12.43
N ILE A 399 9.90 3.48 -12.10
CA ILE A 399 10.76 4.52 -11.52
C ILE A 399 12.00 4.76 -12.39
N GLN A 400 12.55 5.96 -12.31
CA GLN A 400 13.82 6.32 -12.93
C GLN A 400 15.01 5.64 -12.24
N SER A 401 16.22 5.90 -12.76
CA SER A 401 17.47 5.39 -12.19
C SER A 401 17.65 5.82 -10.72
N GLU A 402 18.52 5.12 -9.99
CA GLU A 402 18.79 5.39 -8.57
C GLU A 402 19.23 6.84 -8.31
N GLU A 403 19.98 7.47 -9.23
CA GLU A 403 20.45 8.85 -9.06
C GLU A 403 19.33 9.89 -9.19
N LEU A 404 18.39 9.66 -10.10
CA LEU A 404 17.26 10.55 -10.32
C LEU A 404 16.17 10.32 -9.27
N SER A 405 15.92 9.05 -8.93
CA SER A 405 14.86 8.67 -8.01
C SER A 405 15.25 8.78 -6.53
N LYS A 406 16.55 8.71 -6.22
CA LYS A 406 17.09 8.59 -4.85
C LYS A 406 16.56 7.37 -4.09
N LEU A 407 16.07 6.36 -4.81
CA LEU A 407 15.58 5.12 -4.25
C LEU A 407 16.72 4.10 -4.22
N ASP A 408 17.47 4.04 -3.12
CA ASP A 408 18.62 3.12 -3.03
C ASP A 408 18.16 1.66 -2.87
N GLU A 409 18.72 0.74 -3.65
CA GLU A 409 18.55 -0.69 -3.40
C GLU A 409 19.42 -1.18 -2.24
N LYS A 410 18.83 -2.00 -1.37
CA LYS A 410 19.54 -2.68 -0.28
C LYS A 410 20.64 -3.60 -0.84
N SER A 411 21.72 -3.80 -0.09
CA SER A 411 22.85 -4.63 -0.55
C SER A 411 22.48 -6.11 -0.72
N ALA A 412 21.54 -6.61 0.09
CA ALA A 412 20.95 -7.94 -0.05
C ALA A 412 19.92 -8.03 -1.19
N ARG A 413 19.65 -6.94 -1.92
CA ARG A 413 18.68 -6.88 -3.03
C ARG A 413 17.28 -7.38 -2.67
N ASP A 414 16.94 -7.25 -1.38
CA ASP A 414 15.68 -7.63 -0.75
C ASP A 414 14.76 -6.40 -0.53
N GLY A 415 14.92 -5.38 -1.35
CA GLY A 415 14.07 -4.18 -1.34
C GLY A 415 14.84 -2.87 -1.48
N LEU A 416 14.09 -1.79 -1.35
CA LEU A 416 14.62 -0.43 -1.32
C LEU A 416 14.89 0.00 0.13
N LYS A 417 15.87 0.89 0.32
CA LYS A 417 16.08 1.54 1.61
C LYS A 417 14.92 2.46 1.94
N GLU A 418 14.48 2.41 3.18
CA GLU A 418 13.41 3.25 3.70
C GLU A 418 13.95 4.67 3.98
N ASN A 419 13.95 5.50 2.94
CA ASN A 419 14.33 6.91 3.00
C ASN A 419 13.15 7.81 2.61
N ALA A 420 13.35 9.14 2.62
CA ALA A 420 12.30 10.09 2.28
C ALA A 420 11.71 9.87 0.87
N ALA A 421 12.53 9.43 -0.10
CA ALA A 421 12.08 9.13 -1.45
C ALA A 421 11.17 7.89 -1.49
N PHE A 422 11.49 6.85 -0.69
CA PHE A 422 10.66 5.66 -0.55
C PHE A 422 9.29 5.98 0.05
N TYR A 423 9.24 6.79 1.13
CA TYR A 423 7.96 7.21 1.70
C TYR A 423 7.16 8.12 0.76
N GLY A 424 7.84 8.97 -0.03
CA GLY A 424 7.22 9.74 -1.10
C GLY A 424 6.59 8.84 -2.17
N LEU A 425 7.27 7.78 -2.60
CA LEU A 425 6.74 6.79 -3.54
C LEU A 425 5.49 6.09 -2.98
N LEU A 426 5.55 5.67 -1.72
CA LEU A 426 4.42 5.05 -1.03
C LEU A 426 3.20 5.97 -1.02
N LYS A 427 3.40 7.26 -0.70
CA LYS A 427 2.33 8.27 -0.71
C LYS A 427 1.74 8.48 -2.11
N ILE A 428 2.59 8.57 -3.15
CA ILE A 428 2.15 8.70 -4.55
C ILE A 428 1.29 7.50 -4.95
N ALA A 429 1.76 6.28 -4.68
CA ALA A 429 1.01 5.05 -4.99
C ALA A 429 -0.34 5.01 -4.27
N THR A 430 -0.38 5.33 -2.97
CA THR A 430 -1.62 5.37 -2.18
C THR A 430 -2.61 6.41 -2.70
N ILE A 431 -2.18 7.62 -3.06
CA ILE A 431 -3.08 8.65 -3.61
C ILE A 431 -3.71 8.18 -4.92
N CYS A 432 -2.91 7.58 -5.79
CA CYS A 432 -3.39 7.11 -7.09
C CYS A 432 -4.35 5.91 -6.95
N LEU A 433 -4.08 4.99 -6.02
CA LEU A 433 -5.00 3.90 -5.68
C LEU A 433 -6.32 4.42 -5.11
N ASN A 434 -6.28 5.37 -4.16
CA ASN A 434 -7.49 5.96 -3.58
C ASN A 434 -8.39 6.56 -4.68
N ARG A 435 -7.82 7.25 -5.66
CA ARG A 435 -8.59 7.81 -6.78
C ARG A 435 -9.28 6.73 -7.61
N LEU A 436 -8.62 5.59 -7.83
CA LEU A 436 -9.23 4.45 -8.49
C LEU A 436 -10.36 3.86 -7.64
N GLU A 437 -10.14 3.70 -6.33
CA GLU A 437 -11.14 3.18 -5.37
C GLU A 437 -12.41 4.04 -5.34
N GLU A 438 -12.25 5.37 -5.26
CA GLU A 438 -13.35 6.33 -5.30
C GLU A 438 -14.23 6.15 -6.54
N LYS A 439 -13.60 6.09 -7.73
CA LYS A 439 -14.31 5.94 -9.02
C LYS A 439 -14.95 4.57 -9.16
N ARG A 440 -14.25 3.51 -8.74
CA ARG A 440 -14.80 2.15 -8.71
C ARG A 440 -16.02 2.08 -7.80
N PHE A 441 -15.95 2.65 -6.60
CA PHE A 441 -17.06 2.67 -5.65
C PHE A 441 -18.26 3.43 -6.23
N ALA A 442 -18.05 4.66 -6.72
CA ALA A 442 -19.09 5.46 -7.34
C ALA A 442 -19.82 4.71 -8.47
N PHE A 443 -19.06 4.05 -9.35
CA PHE A 443 -19.62 3.25 -10.43
C PHE A 443 -20.40 2.02 -9.93
N ARG A 444 -19.87 1.31 -8.94
CA ARG A 444 -20.51 0.12 -8.37
C ARG A 444 -21.79 0.46 -7.60
N SER A 445 -21.83 1.59 -6.92
CA SER A 445 -23.04 2.10 -6.26
C SER A 445 -24.13 2.44 -7.27
N LYS A 446 -23.80 3.17 -8.35
CA LYS A 446 -24.74 3.49 -9.45
C LYS A 446 -25.33 2.27 -10.14
N THR A 447 -24.52 1.24 -10.35
CA THR A 447 -24.91 0.04 -11.11
C THR A 447 -25.51 -1.07 -10.25
N GLY A 448 -25.65 -0.84 -8.94
CA GLY A 448 -26.09 -1.87 -7.98
C GLY A 448 -25.12 -3.05 -7.84
N LYS A 449 -23.93 -2.96 -8.45
CA LYS A 449 -22.87 -3.99 -8.36
C LYS A 449 -22.11 -3.90 -7.04
N GLY A 450 -22.22 -2.81 -6.29
CA GLY A 450 -21.66 -2.70 -4.95
C GLY A 450 -22.18 -3.82 -4.06
N ARG A 451 -21.37 -4.28 -3.09
CA ARG A 451 -21.97 -4.78 -1.86
C ARG A 451 -22.64 -3.56 -1.23
N SER A 452 -23.87 -3.25 -1.66
CA SER A 452 -24.66 -2.26 -0.98
C SER A 452 -24.66 -2.63 0.49
N HIS A 453 -24.45 -1.66 1.37
CA HIS A 453 -24.65 -1.91 2.78
C HIS A 453 -26.13 -2.20 3.08
N ASP A 454 -27.00 -2.02 2.07
CA ASP A 454 -28.27 -2.73 1.97
C ASP A 454 -28.10 -4.21 2.26
N LYS A 455 -26.96 -4.88 2.11
CA LYS A 455 -26.89 -6.27 2.54
C LYS A 455 -27.08 -6.41 4.04
N THR A 456 -26.74 -5.46 4.91
CA THR A 456 -27.11 -5.59 6.34
C THR A 456 -28.58 -5.27 6.54
N ASP A 457 -29.11 -4.23 5.90
CA ASP A 457 -30.52 -3.83 6.02
C ASP A 457 -31.47 -4.79 5.30
N GLN A 458 -31.13 -5.25 4.11
CA GLN A 458 -31.72 -6.37 3.34
C GLN A 458 -31.36 -7.75 3.89
N LEU A 459 -30.26 -8.00 4.63
CA LEU A 459 -30.08 -9.29 5.32
C LEU A 459 -30.92 -9.33 6.57
N VAL A 460 -31.03 -8.21 7.30
CA VAL A 460 -31.96 -8.08 8.43
C VAL A 460 -33.39 -8.19 7.90
N GLU A 461 -33.76 -7.42 6.88
CA GLU A 461 -35.07 -7.56 6.23
C GLU A 461 -35.26 -8.96 5.63
N LYS A 462 -34.33 -9.57 4.89
CA LYS A 462 -34.48 -10.96 4.38
C LYS A 462 -34.49 -12.03 5.46
N LEU A 463 -33.78 -11.85 6.57
CA LEU A 463 -33.84 -12.77 7.73
C LEU A 463 -35.22 -12.73 8.38
N PHE A 464 -35.93 -11.62 8.24
CA PHE A 464 -37.21 -11.37 8.90
C PHE A 464 -38.42 -11.34 7.95
N ASN A 465 -38.20 -11.29 6.63
CA ASN A 465 -39.21 -11.29 5.59
C ASN A 465 -39.61 -12.74 5.27
N LEU A 466 -40.78 -13.15 5.75
CA LEU A 466 -41.30 -14.51 5.65
C LEU A 466 -42.04 -14.77 4.32
N SER A 467 -41.92 -13.88 3.33
CA SER A 467 -42.63 -13.96 2.05
C SER A 467 -42.34 -15.26 1.30
N ASP A 468 -41.08 -15.70 1.28
CA ASP A 468 -40.65 -16.91 0.58
C ASP A 468 -41.19 -18.16 1.29
N LEU A 469 -41.13 -18.19 2.63
CA LEU A 469 -41.70 -19.27 3.43
C LEU A 469 -43.23 -19.34 3.30
N LYS A 470 -43.92 -18.19 3.20
CA LYS A 470 -45.37 -18.10 3.01
C LYS A 470 -45.79 -18.60 1.63
N SER A 471 -44.98 -18.32 0.60
CA SER A 471 -45.15 -18.85 -0.76
C SER A 471 -44.98 -20.37 -0.79
N GLU A 472 -43.91 -20.90 -0.21
CA GLU A 472 -43.65 -22.35 -0.14
C GLU A 472 -44.72 -23.09 0.69
N ILE A 473 -45.13 -22.51 1.82
CA ILE A 473 -46.18 -23.08 2.68
C ILE A 473 -47.54 -23.04 1.97
N ASN A 474 -47.89 -21.97 1.23
CA ASN A 474 -49.12 -21.91 0.46
C ASN A 474 -49.12 -22.90 -0.73
N GLU A 475 -47.98 -23.11 -1.37
CA GLU A 475 -47.85 -24.13 -2.41
C GLU A 475 -48.03 -25.55 -1.85
N GLU A 476 -47.48 -25.85 -0.68
CA GLU A 476 -47.69 -27.14 0.00
C GLU A 476 -49.13 -27.28 0.55
N PHE A 477 -49.75 -26.21 1.05
CA PHE A 477 -51.16 -26.21 1.46
C PHE A 477 -52.14 -26.40 0.30
N ASN A 478 -51.72 -26.12 -0.94
CA ASN A 478 -52.50 -26.39 -2.14
C ASN A 478 -52.33 -27.84 -2.64
N LYS A 479 -51.29 -28.56 -2.21
CA LYS A 479 -51.06 -29.98 -2.52
C LYS A 479 -51.78 -30.93 -1.54
N VAL A 480 -52.19 -30.45 -0.37
CA VAL A 480 -52.84 -31.25 0.69
C VAL A 480 -54.25 -30.70 0.98
N SER A 481 -55.28 -31.55 0.94
CA SER A 481 -56.65 -31.19 1.36
C SER A 481 -56.73 -31.02 2.89
N LEU A 482 -56.40 -29.82 3.36
CA LEU A 482 -56.55 -29.40 4.76
C LEU A 482 -57.81 -28.55 4.93
N ALA A 483 -58.45 -28.65 6.11
CA ALA A 483 -59.61 -27.83 6.46
C ALA A 483 -59.24 -26.34 6.57
N GLU A 484 -60.12 -25.45 6.08
CA GLU A 484 -59.91 -24.00 5.97
C GLU A 484 -59.49 -23.34 7.30
N ASP A 485 -60.00 -23.83 8.42
CA ASP A 485 -59.68 -23.33 9.76
C ASP A 485 -58.20 -23.51 10.15
N VAL A 486 -57.56 -24.57 9.65
CA VAL A 486 -56.13 -24.84 9.92
C VAL A 486 -55.26 -23.91 9.08
N LYS A 487 -55.64 -23.67 7.81
CA LYS A 487 -54.96 -22.72 6.93
C LYS A 487 -55.01 -21.30 7.51
N ASN A 488 -56.18 -20.88 7.98
CA ASN A 488 -56.37 -19.56 8.59
C ASN A 488 -55.59 -19.38 9.91
N LYS A 489 -55.52 -20.41 10.76
CA LYS A 489 -54.69 -20.37 11.98
C LYS A 489 -53.19 -20.26 11.67
N VAL A 490 -52.70 -20.98 10.67
CA VAL A 490 -51.27 -20.93 10.29
C VAL A 490 -50.94 -19.59 9.64
N ALA A 491 -51.82 -19.04 8.79
CA ALA A 491 -51.65 -17.71 8.21
C ALA A 491 -51.57 -16.63 9.29
N ASN A 492 -52.47 -16.65 10.28
CA ASN A 492 -52.45 -15.70 11.41
C ASN A 492 -51.19 -15.85 12.29
N LEU A 493 -50.70 -17.07 12.50
CA LEU A 493 -49.46 -17.32 13.25
C LEU A 493 -48.23 -16.77 12.51
N ILE A 494 -48.18 -16.88 11.18
CA ILE A 494 -47.11 -16.32 10.35
C ILE A 494 -47.15 -14.79 10.41
N GLU A 495 -48.32 -14.18 10.28
CA GLU A 495 -48.50 -12.73 10.33
C GLU A 495 -48.11 -12.15 11.71
N GLN A 496 -48.48 -12.83 12.80
CA GLN A 496 -48.04 -12.45 14.15
C GLN A 496 -46.52 -12.57 14.33
N LYS A 497 -45.90 -13.61 13.76
CA LYS A 497 -44.45 -13.83 13.79
C LYS A 497 -43.71 -12.75 13.00
N GLU A 498 -44.26 -12.35 11.86
CA GLU A 498 -43.73 -11.29 10.98
C GLU A 498 -43.77 -9.93 11.66
N LEU A 499 -44.87 -9.59 12.32
CA LEU A 499 -44.98 -8.37 13.13
C LEU A 499 -43.96 -8.35 14.28
N GLN A 500 -43.74 -9.48 14.96
CA GLN A 500 -42.70 -9.58 16.01
C GLN A 500 -41.29 -9.46 15.44
N ASN A 501 -41.01 -10.11 14.32
CA ASN A 501 -39.71 -10.08 13.65
C ASN A 501 -39.35 -8.67 13.16
N ASN A 502 -40.31 -7.95 12.57
CA ASN A 502 -40.13 -6.56 12.16
C ASN A 502 -39.89 -5.64 13.37
N ALA A 503 -40.58 -5.87 14.50
CA ALA A 503 -40.32 -5.12 15.72
C ALA A 503 -38.90 -5.39 16.28
N ILE A 504 -38.41 -6.63 16.23
CA ILE A 504 -37.06 -7.01 16.64
C ILE A 504 -36.01 -6.39 15.70
N ALA A 505 -36.26 -6.38 14.39
CA ALA A 505 -35.39 -5.75 13.40
C ALA A 505 -35.21 -4.25 13.67
N GLU A 506 -36.31 -3.54 13.92
CA GLU A 506 -36.29 -2.13 14.29
C GLU A 506 -35.57 -1.88 15.63
N GLU A 507 -35.74 -2.76 16.62
CA GLU A 507 -35.00 -2.69 17.88
C GLU A 507 -33.48 -2.89 17.68
N LEU A 508 -33.09 -3.80 16.79
CA LEU A 508 -31.68 -4.06 16.46
C LEU A 508 -31.04 -2.89 15.72
N LYS A 509 -31.75 -2.30 14.75
CA LYS A 509 -31.33 -1.05 14.07
C LYS A 509 -31.09 0.06 15.08
N LYS A 510 -32.02 0.24 16.02
CA LYS A 510 -31.91 1.22 17.10
C LYS A 510 -30.67 0.98 17.98
N LYS A 511 -30.38 -0.28 18.33
CA LYS A 511 -29.19 -0.66 19.11
C LYS A 511 -27.87 -0.48 18.34
N ILE A 512 -27.84 -0.77 17.05
CA ILE A 512 -26.64 -0.55 16.21
C ILE A 512 -26.32 0.95 16.13
N ALA A 513 -27.33 1.79 15.88
CA ALA A 513 -27.18 3.25 15.92
C ALA A 513 -26.72 3.76 17.31
N GLU A 514 -27.20 3.14 18.40
CA GLU A 514 -26.73 3.43 19.76
C GLU A 514 -25.24 3.06 19.94
N TYR A 515 -24.80 1.88 19.47
CA TYR A 515 -23.39 1.47 19.54
C TYR A 515 -22.47 2.33 18.66
N GLN A 516 -22.95 2.81 17.52
CA GLN A 516 -22.16 3.68 16.64
C GLN A 516 -22.04 5.09 17.19
N GLY A 517 -23.10 5.63 17.79
CA GLY A 517 -23.05 6.87 18.58
C GLY A 517 -22.02 6.79 19.71
N GLN A 518 -21.86 5.62 20.34
CA GLN A 518 -20.84 5.38 21.37
C GLN A 518 -19.39 5.40 20.83
N VAL A 519 -19.15 5.07 19.56
CA VAL A 519 -17.81 5.13 18.94
C VAL A 519 -17.39 6.57 18.63
N THR A 520 -18.29 7.39 18.09
CA THR A 520 -18.07 8.84 17.90
C THR A 520 -17.88 9.53 19.24
N LEU A 521 -18.69 9.17 20.24
CA LEU A 521 -18.53 9.65 21.61
C LEU A 521 -17.20 9.20 22.23
N GLY A 522 -16.74 7.98 21.95
CA GLY A 522 -15.42 7.47 22.37
C GLY A 522 -14.24 8.29 21.84
N LYS A 523 -14.35 8.86 20.63
CA LYS A 523 -13.35 9.80 20.08
C LYS A 523 -13.38 11.14 20.79
N ILE A 524 -14.57 11.69 21.04
CA ILE A 524 -14.75 12.91 21.84
C ILE A 524 -14.15 12.68 23.24
N ILE A 525 -14.44 11.55 23.89
CA ILE A 525 -13.83 11.13 25.16
C ILE A 525 -12.30 11.12 25.07
N ASN A 526 -11.70 10.65 23.98
CA ASN A 526 -10.24 10.68 23.82
C ASN A 526 -9.67 12.10 23.68
N ILE A 527 -10.35 13.00 22.97
CA ILE A 527 -9.98 14.43 22.88
C ILE A 527 -10.12 15.08 24.26
N ILE A 528 -11.20 14.79 24.98
CA ILE A 528 -11.44 15.24 26.36
C ILE A 528 -10.35 14.73 27.31
N LEU A 529 -9.99 13.45 27.22
CA LEU A 529 -8.90 12.88 28.02
C LEU A 529 -7.56 13.55 27.69
N HIS A 530 -7.34 13.94 26.43
CA HIS A 530 -6.14 14.65 26.02
C HIS A 530 -6.08 16.08 26.58
N GLU A 531 -7.19 16.83 26.53
CA GLU A 531 -7.28 18.18 27.08
C GLU A 531 -7.26 18.17 28.61
N GLY A 532 -7.95 17.23 29.26
CA GLY A 532 -7.89 17.03 30.70
C GLY A 532 -6.50 16.62 31.20
N ARG A 533 -5.70 15.90 30.39
CA ARG A 533 -4.30 15.58 30.72
C ARG A 533 -3.42 16.81 30.85
N LYS A 534 -3.71 17.94 30.20
CA LYS A 534 -2.88 19.15 30.25
C LYS A 534 -2.82 19.74 31.68
N PRO A 535 -3.95 20.03 32.37
CA PRO A 535 -3.95 20.41 33.79
C PRO A 535 -3.27 19.36 34.67
N PHE A 536 -3.54 18.06 34.47
CA PHE A 536 -2.90 17.00 35.25
C PHE A 536 -1.38 16.96 35.10
N MET A 537 -0.87 17.14 33.88
CA MET A 537 0.57 17.19 33.62
C MET A 537 1.20 18.45 34.24
N TYR A 538 0.50 19.58 34.21
CA TYR A 538 0.91 20.80 34.90
C TYR A 538 1.04 20.55 36.41
N TYR A 539 0.04 19.94 37.06
CA TYR A 539 0.09 19.57 38.49
C TYR A 539 1.23 18.61 38.80
N THR A 540 1.39 17.56 37.98
CA THR A 540 2.41 16.53 38.19
C THR A 540 3.83 17.12 38.12
N ASN A 541 4.05 18.13 37.27
CA ASN A 541 5.35 18.77 37.14
C ASN A 541 5.60 19.87 38.18
N HIS A 542 4.57 20.66 38.55
CA HIS A 542 4.76 21.86 39.36
C HIS A 542 4.52 21.63 40.86
N ILE A 543 3.70 20.66 41.28
CA ILE A 543 3.48 20.36 42.71
C ILE A 543 4.77 19.84 43.39
N PRO A 544 5.55 18.90 42.81
CA PRO A 544 6.82 18.48 43.40
C PRO A 544 7.84 19.61 43.49
N LEU A 545 7.89 20.46 42.46
CA LEU A 545 8.76 21.63 42.40
C LEU A 545 8.38 22.64 43.49
N LEU A 546 7.09 22.93 43.63
CA LEU A 546 6.56 23.80 44.67
C LEU A 546 6.87 23.25 46.07
N LYS A 547 6.80 21.94 46.28
CA LYS A 547 7.20 21.29 47.54
C LYS A 547 8.70 21.47 47.83
N ALA A 548 9.56 21.31 46.84
CA ALA A 548 11.01 21.49 46.99
C ALA A 548 11.38 22.96 47.27
N GLU A 549 10.77 23.89 46.53
CA GLU A 549 10.97 25.33 46.72
C GLU A 549 10.44 25.80 48.09
N SER A 550 9.29 25.27 48.53
CA SER A 550 8.75 25.54 49.87
C SER A 550 9.67 25.06 50.99
N GLN A 551 10.34 23.91 50.81
CA GLN A 551 11.33 23.40 51.76
C GLN A 551 12.60 24.26 51.78
N SER A 552 13.04 24.74 50.61
CA SER A 552 14.17 25.67 50.49
C SER A 552 13.86 27.04 51.12
N LEU A 553 12.64 27.56 50.94
CA LEU A 553 12.21 28.81 51.57
C LEU A 553 12.19 28.70 53.10
N LYS A 554 11.87 27.51 53.63
CA LYS A 554 11.87 27.23 55.07
C LYS A 554 13.28 27.22 55.68
N SER A 555 14.30 26.84 54.90
CA SER A 555 15.70 26.85 55.36
C SER A 555 16.34 28.23 55.21
N LYS A 556 15.97 28.99 54.17
CA LYS A 556 16.43 30.36 53.94
C LYS A 556 15.39 31.14 53.14
N PHE A 557 14.93 32.25 53.70
CA PHE A 557 13.96 33.10 53.02
C PHE A 557 14.62 33.85 51.85
N GLU A 558 14.04 33.68 50.65
CA GLU A 558 14.41 34.41 49.44
C GLU A 558 13.15 34.94 48.77
N GLN A 559 13.06 36.26 48.61
CA GLN A 559 11.83 36.92 48.15
C GLN A 559 11.44 36.51 46.72
N VAL A 560 12.42 36.33 45.84
CA VAL A 560 12.20 35.86 44.45
C VAL A 560 11.59 34.44 44.45
N LEU A 561 12.02 33.59 45.37
CA LEU A 561 11.48 32.23 45.51
C LEU A 561 10.05 32.25 46.06
N PHE A 562 9.76 33.14 47.02
CA PHE A 562 8.42 33.34 47.57
C PHE A 562 7.44 33.82 46.49
N GLU A 563 7.81 34.82 45.70
CA GLU A 563 6.99 35.33 44.58
C GLU A 563 6.76 34.26 43.50
N SER A 564 7.78 33.44 43.19
CA SER A 564 7.66 32.29 42.29
C SER A 564 6.66 31.23 42.80
N ILE A 565 6.66 30.95 44.11
CA ILE A 565 5.70 30.01 44.72
C ILE A 565 4.28 30.56 44.61
N ILE A 566 4.04 31.83 44.93
CA ILE A 566 2.72 32.47 44.82
C ILE A 566 2.20 32.38 43.38
N LYS A 567 3.04 32.73 42.39
CA LYS A 567 2.67 32.64 40.98
C LYS A 567 2.29 31.21 40.57
N LYS A 568 3.04 30.20 41.00
CA LYS A 568 2.72 28.79 40.72
C LYS A 568 1.42 28.34 41.37
N ILE A 569 1.07 28.88 42.55
CA ILE A 569 -0.22 28.60 43.21
C ILE A 569 -1.37 29.22 42.40
N GLU A 570 -1.21 30.47 41.96
CA GLU A 570 -2.18 31.15 41.08
C GLU A 570 -2.37 30.40 39.76
N ASP A 571 -1.28 29.96 39.14
CA ASP A 571 -1.34 29.16 37.91
C ASP A 571 -2.04 27.81 38.13
N ILE A 572 -1.79 27.12 39.26
CA ILE A 572 -2.50 25.87 39.62
C ILE A 572 -4.00 26.12 39.81
N GLN A 573 -4.37 27.23 40.46
CA GLN A 573 -5.77 27.60 40.66
C GLN A 573 -6.45 27.86 39.32
N PHE A 574 -5.81 28.63 38.43
CA PHE A 574 -6.31 28.89 37.09
C PHE A 574 -6.48 27.60 36.26
N GLN A 575 -5.51 26.68 36.31
CA GLN A 575 -5.64 25.36 35.66
C GLN A 575 -6.79 24.52 36.25
N SER A 576 -7.09 24.71 37.53
CA SER A 576 -8.21 24.02 38.21
C SER A 576 -9.56 24.56 37.76
N GLU A 577 -9.68 25.88 37.60
CA GLU A 577 -10.86 26.53 37.05
C GLU A 577 -11.13 26.09 35.61
N ILE A 578 -10.09 26.01 34.77
CA ILE A 578 -10.19 25.46 33.40
C ILE A 578 -10.69 24.00 33.43
N LEU A 579 -10.17 23.19 34.34
CA LEU A 579 -10.55 21.78 34.45
C LEU A 579 -12.02 21.62 34.87
N VAL A 580 -12.47 22.42 35.85
CA VAL A 580 -13.86 22.41 36.32
C VAL A 580 -14.80 22.88 35.23
N ASP A 581 -14.49 23.99 34.56
CA ASP A 581 -15.27 24.53 33.44
C ASP A 581 -15.35 23.53 32.26
N LEU A 582 -14.25 22.83 31.96
CA LEU A 582 -14.20 21.75 30.99
C LEU A 582 -15.17 20.62 31.38
N PHE A 583 -15.13 20.13 32.62
CA PHE A 583 -16.01 19.03 33.05
C PHE A 583 -17.48 19.44 33.18
N GLU A 584 -17.79 20.66 33.65
CA GLU A 584 -19.16 21.17 33.74
C GLU A 584 -19.81 21.33 32.35
N LYS A 585 -19.04 21.75 31.34
CA LYS A 585 -19.52 21.89 29.95
C LYS A 585 -19.61 20.56 29.20
N ILE A 586 -18.95 19.52 29.69
CA ILE A 586 -18.88 18.18 29.08
C ILE A 586 -19.88 17.19 29.70
N ASP A 587 -20.38 17.46 30.91
CA ASP A 587 -21.37 16.61 31.58
C ASP A 587 -22.61 16.26 30.70
N PRO A 588 -23.13 17.19 29.86
CA PRO A 588 -24.21 16.87 28.89
C PRO A 588 -23.80 15.89 27.78
N LEU A 589 -22.51 15.86 27.42
CA LEU A 589 -21.94 14.97 26.40
C LEU A 589 -21.62 13.58 26.96
N ALA A 590 -21.27 13.48 28.25
CA ALA A 590 -20.87 12.24 28.92
C ALA A 590 -22.05 11.39 29.48
N ALA A 591 -23.29 11.88 29.36
CA ALA A 591 -24.47 11.23 29.90
C ALA A 591 -24.72 9.84 29.25
N LYS A 592 -24.59 8.77 30.04
CA LYS A 592 -24.82 7.36 29.67
C LYS A 592 -26.25 7.01 29.22
N ARG A 593 -27.20 7.95 29.23
CA ARG A 593 -28.59 7.76 28.81
C ARG A 593 -28.94 8.81 27.78
N ARG A 594 -29.60 8.39 26.68
CA ARG A 594 -30.22 9.31 25.71
C ARG A 594 -31.05 10.33 26.48
N ASP A 595 -30.73 11.60 26.32
CA ASP A 595 -31.56 12.67 26.84
C ASP A 595 -32.95 12.62 26.18
N ASN A 596 -33.98 13.00 26.93
CA ASN A 596 -35.29 13.27 26.33
C ASN A 596 -35.17 14.47 25.38
N LYS A 597 -36.07 14.59 24.39
CA LYS A 597 -36.15 15.81 23.58
C LYS A 597 -36.31 17.01 24.51
N LYS A 598 -35.44 18.00 24.34
CA LYS A 598 -35.43 19.23 25.12
C LYS A 598 -35.31 20.43 24.18
N GLU A 599 -35.82 21.57 24.62
CA GLU A 599 -35.54 22.84 23.96
C GLU A 599 -34.10 23.26 24.30
N PHE A 600 -33.31 23.59 23.29
CA PHE A 600 -31.94 24.11 23.46
C PHE A 600 -31.63 25.23 22.46
N CYS A 601 -30.69 26.10 22.82
CA CYS A 601 -30.21 27.17 21.94
C CYS A 601 -29.20 26.62 20.93
N ILE A 602 -29.39 26.91 19.65
CA ILE A 602 -28.50 26.43 18.58
C ILE A 602 -27.10 27.06 18.70
N PHE A 603 -27.03 28.36 19.03
CA PHE A 603 -25.75 29.07 19.20
C PHE A 603 -24.89 28.43 20.30
N GLU A 604 -25.47 28.19 21.48
CA GLU A 604 -24.76 27.56 22.61
C GLU A 604 -24.25 26.16 22.26
N ALA A 605 -25.04 25.39 21.50
CA ALA A 605 -24.64 24.06 21.06
C ALA A 605 -23.45 24.09 20.09
N ILE A 606 -23.43 25.03 19.14
CA ILE A 606 -22.30 25.22 18.22
C ILE A 606 -21.04 25.67 18.97
N GLU A 607 -21.18 26.64 19.87
CA GLU A 607 -20.06 27.15 20.68
C GLU A 607 -19.46 26.06 21.57
N THR A 608 -20.28 25.17 22.12
CA THR A 608 -19.80 24.01 22.89
C THR A 608 -18.88 23.13 22.05
N VAL A 609 -19.24 22.85 20.78
CA VAL A 609 -18.37 22.09 19.87
C VAL A 609 -17.13 22.88 19.47
N ARG A 610 -17.25 24.20 19.23
CA ARG A 610 -16.09 25.08 18.93
C ARG A 610 -15.03 24.99 20.03
N LEU A 611 -15.44 25.03 21.30
CA LEU A 611 -14.54 24.93 22.44
C LEU A 611 -13.80 23.59 22.49
N VAL A 612 -14.49 22.48 22.19
CA VAL A 612 -13.86 21.14 22.13
C VAL A 612 -12.72 21.09 21.10
N PHE A 613 -12.87 21.77 19.97
CA PHE A 613 -11.86 21.81 18.90
C PHE A 613 -10.90 23.01 18.98
N GLU A 614 -10.98 23.86 20.01
CA GLU A 614 -10.25 25.14 20.07
C GLU A 614 -8.73 24.96 19.90
N SER A 615 -8.15 23.98 20.59
CA SER A 615 -6.71 23.68 20.47
C SER A 615 -6.30 23.32 19.04
N GLU A 616 -7.13 22.57 18.31
CA GLU A 616 -6.83 22.19 16.92
C GLU A 616 -7.04 23.36 15.96
N LEU A 617 -8.11 24.13 16.15
CA LEU A 617 -8.38 25.35 15.38
C LEU A 617 -7.21 26.34 15.50
N ILE A 618 -6.71 26.60 16.71
CA ILE A 618 -5.55 27.46 16.96
C ILE A 618 -4.29 26.88 16.33
N ARG A 619 -4.01 25.58 16.57
CA ARG A 619 -2.81 24.91 16.06
C ARG A 619 -2.69 24.99 14.54
N TYR A 620 -3.81 24.91 13.82
CA TYR A 620 -3.83 24.95 12.37
C TYR A 620 -4.19 26.33 11.79
N GLY A 621 -4.34 27.36 12.63
CA GLY A 621 -4.66 28.73 12.20
C GLY A 621 -6.02 28.87 11.51
N ILE A 622 -7.01 28.08 11.94
CA ILE A 622 -8.36 28.07 11.37
C ILE A 622 -9.22 29.08 12.11
N ARG A 623 -9.79 30.04 11.38
CA ARG A 623 -10.78 30.98 11.92
C ARG A 623 -12.16 30.31 11.95
N PHE A 624 -12.85 30.36 13.08
CA PHE A 624 -14.18 29.79 13.26
C PHE A 624 -15.18 30.93 13.52
N GLU A 625 -16.07 31.18 12.57
CA GLU A 625 -17.04 32.29 12.61
C GLU A 625 -18.47 31.73 12.75
N VAL A 626 -19.24 32.21 13.73
CA VAL A 626 -20.63 31.80 13.97
C VAL A 626 -21.54 33.02 13.91
N ASN A 627 -22.45 33.05 12.95
CA ASN A 627 -23.49 34.06 12.82
C ASN A 627 -24.85 33.42 13.11
N CYS A 628 -25.24 33.40 14.39
CA CYS A 628 -26.52 32.87 14.84
C CYS A 628 -27.09 33.77 15.94
N HIS A 629 -28.38 34.09 15.87
CA HIS A 629 -29.06 34.85 16.92
C HIS A 629 -29.29 33.96 18.15
N LEU A 630 -29.09 34.48 19.36
CA LEU A 630 -29.22 33.73 20.62
C LEU A 630 -30.66 33.20 20.86
N ASP A 631 -31.65 33.84 20.26
CA ASP A 631 -33.07 33.49 20.41
C ASP A 631 -33.51 32.29 19.55
N ILE A 632 -32.63 31.77 18.70
CA ILE A 632 -32.96 30.60 17.87
C ILE A 632 -32.87 29.34 18.73
N LYS A 633 -34.05 28.83 19.10
CA LYS A 633 -34.22 27.62 19.88
C LYS A 633 -34.80 26.48 19.06
N PHE A 634 -34.39 25.27 19.38
CA PHE A 634 -34.85 24.05 18.72
C PHE A 634 -35.21 22.96 19.73
N ILE A 635 -36.29 22.22 19.46
CA ILE A 635 -36.74 21.10 20.29
C ILE A 635 -36.28 19.80 19.63
N GLY A 636 -35.31 19.13 20.24
CA GLY A 636 -34.79 17.88 19.71
C GLY A 636 -33.84 17.16 20.67
N TRP A 637 -33.17 16.14 20.15
CA TRP A 637 -32.06 15.49 20.82
C TRP A 637 -30.80 16.31 20.59
N GLN A 638 -30.40 17.07 21.61
CA GLN A 638 -29.18 17.88 21.60
C GLN A 638 -27.92 17.03 21.33
N SER A 639 -27.89 15.78 21.80
CA SER A 639 -26.82 14.82 21.53
C SER A 639 -26.63 14.52 20.03
N ASP A 640 -27.74 14.39 19.28
CA ASP A 640 -27.69 14.14 17.84
C ASP A 640 -27.18 15.40 17.10
N PHE A 641 -27.51 16.60 17.60
CA PHE A 641 -26.95 17.85 17.09
C PHE A 641 -25.43 17.94 17.30
N TYR A 642 -24.95 17.58 18.49
CA TYR A 642 -23.51 17.53 18.77
C TYR A 642 -22.77 16.56 17.86
N ILE A 643 -23.33 15.36 17.62
CA ILE A 643 -22.74 14.37 16.71
C ILE A 643 -22.57 14.95 15.31
N THR A 644 -23.59 15.63 14.77
CA THR A 644 -23.53 16.20 13.42
C THR A 644 -22.51 17.32 13.32
N ILE A 645 -22.56 18.32 14.19
CA ILE A 645 -21.62 19.46 14.13
C ILE A 645 -20.18 18.98 14.35
N THR A 646 -19.95 18.03 15.28
CA THR A 646 -18.62 17.44 15.50
C THR A 646 -18.08 16.78 14.23
N ASN A 647 -18.88 15.97 13.53
CA ASN A 647 -18.45 15.32 12.30
C ASN A 647 -18.13 16.33 11.19
N LEU A 648 -18.91 17.41 11.06
CA LEU A 648 -18.65 18.48 10.09
C LEU A 648 -17.34 19.20 10.41
N VAL A 649 -17.13 19.60 11.67
CA VAL A 649 -15.91 20.30 12.12
C VAL A 649 -14.67 19.42 11.99
N GLU A 650 -14.72 18.15 12.39
CA GLU A 650 -13.60 17.20 12.21
C GLU A 650 -13.25 17.01 10.72
N ASN A 651 -14.25 16.96 9.85
CA ASN A 651 -14.05 16.89 8.41
C ASN A 651 -13.39 18.16 7.86
N SER A 652 -13.86 19.34 8.24
CA SER A 652 -13.28 20.61 7.80
C SER A 652 -11.85 20.80 8.30
N ILE A 653 -11.55 20.49 9.57
CA ILE A 653 -10.18 20.58 10.12
C ILE A 653 -9.22 19.68 9.32
N TYR A 654 -9.63 18.45 8.98
CA TYR A 654 -8.82 17.54 8.17
C TYR A 654 -8.50 18.13 6.79
N TRP A 655 -9.51 18.61 6.05
CA TRP A 655 -9.32 19.12 4.70
C TRP A 655 -8.62 20.48 4.66
N LEU A 656 -8.88 21.34 5.65
CA LEU A 656 -8.18 22.61 5.81
C LEU A 656 -6.71 22.40 6.17
N LYS A 657 -6.36 21.35 6.93
CA LYS A 657 -4.96 20.99 7.18
C LYS A 657 -4.22 20.68 5.88
N GLU A 658 -4.84 19.92 4.99
CA GLU A 658 -4.26 19.53 3.68
C GLU A 658 -4.33 20.68 2.64
N SER A 659 -5.14 21.72 2.88
CA SER A 659 -5.28 22.84 1.96
C SER A 659 -4.08 23.81 2.03
N LYS A 660 -3.75 24.41 0.87
CA LYS A 660 -2.74 25.48 0.74
C LYS A 660 -3.28 26.88 1.04
N GLN A 661 -4.53 27.00 1.49
CA GLN A 661 -5.14 28.28 1.77
C GLN A 661 -4.44 28.94 2.97
N THR A 662 -4.10 30.23 2.84
CA THR A 662 -3.48 31.00 3.92
C THR A 662 -4.50 31.47 4.96
N ASN A 663 -5.76 31.68 4.54
CA ASN A 663 -6.85 32.15 5.40
C ASN A 663 -7.88 31.03 5.62
N LYS A 664 -7.51 29.99 6.35
CA LYS A 664 -8.38 28.83 6.63
C LYS A 664 -9.56 29.26 7.50
N THR A 665 -10.78 29.02 7.04
CA THR A 665 -11.99 29.50 7.71
C THR A 665 -13.08 28.43 7.70
N ILE A 666 -13.76 28.29 8.84
CA ILE A 666 -15.04 27.60 9.00
C ILE A 666 -16.07 28.67 9.37
N LYS A 667 -17.19 28.72 8.66
CA LYS A 667 -18.25 29.70 8.88
C LYS A 667 -19.59 28.98 9.03
N ILE A 668 -20.35 29.35 10.05
CA ILE A 668 -21.69 28.81 10.28
C ILE A 668 -22.68 29.98 10.35
N ASP A 669 -23.63 30.01 9.43
CA ASP A 669 -24.72 30.99 9.41
C ASP A 669 -26.04 30.28 9.76
N VAL A 670 -26.80 30.80 10.72
CA VAL A 670 -28.09 30.23 11.13
C VAL A 670 -29.19 31.26 10.98
N LYS A 671 -30.28 30.90 10.30
CA LYS A 671 -31.44 31.76 10.08
C LYS A 671 -32.73 31.02 10.39
N MET A 672 -33.75 31.78 10.80
CA MET A 672 -35.12 31.28 10.94
C MET A 672 -35.93 31.70 9.71
N VAL A 673 -36.56 30.73 9.04
CA VAL A 673 -37.44 30.93 7.89
C VAL A 673 -38.71 30.11 8.12
N ASP A 674 -39.88 30.76 8.12
CA ASP A 674 -41.20 30.12 8.28
C ASP A 674 -41.36 29.17 9.49
N GLY A 675 -40.68 29.49 10.60
CA GLY A 675 -40.71 28.68 11.82
C GLY A 675 -39.76 27.48 11.81
N CYS A 676 -38.95 27.33 10.77
CA CYS A 676 -37.88 26.34 10.66
C CYS A 676 -36.51 27.05 10.71
N PHE A 677 -35.54 26.45 11.39
CA PHE A 677 -34.16 26.90 11.27
C PHE A 677 -33.51 26.30 10.01
N ILE A 678 -32.66 27.10 9.38
CA ILE A 678 -31.73 26.71 8.33
C ILE A 678 -30.33 27.08 8.83
N LEU A 679 -29.44 26.09 8.86
CA LEU A 679 -28.04 26.26 9.22
C LEU A 679 -27.18 25.96 8.00
N ASP A 680 -26.49 26.99 7.52
CA ASP A 680 -25.50 26.91 6.47
C ASP A 680 -24.10 26.77 7.09
N TYR A 681 -23.41 25.68 6.76
CA TYR A 681 -22.07 25.39 7.20
C TYR A 681 -21.11 25.47 6.00
N TYR A 682 -20.09 26.31 6.11
CA TYR A 682 -19.08 26.52 5.09
C TYR A 682 -17.67 26.22 5.61
N ASP A 683 -16.84 25.63 4.76
CA ASP A 683 -15.38 25.75 4.88
C ASP A 683 -14.77 26.14 3.54
N ASN A 684 -13.53 26.64 3.57
CA ASN A 684 -12.78 26.99 2.36
C ASN A 684 -11.64 26.00 2.05
N GLY A 685 -11.87 24.72 2.31
CA GLY A 685 -10.93 23.61 2.05
C GLY A 685 -10.82 23.24 0.58
N LEU A 686 -10.42 21.98 0.32
CA LEU A 686 -10.21 21.44 -1.04
C LEU A 686 -11.51 21.19 -1.83
N GLY A 687 -12.66 21.26 -1.17
CA GLY A 687 -13.98 21.00 -1.74
C GLY A 687 -14.27 19.54 -2.03
N ILE A 688 -15.48 19.27 -2.53
CA ILE A 688 -15.97 17.94 -2.87
C ILE A 688 -16.25 17.90 -4.39
N ASP A 689 -15.84 16.82 -5.07
CA ASP A 689 -16.17 16.62 -6.48
C ASP A 689 -17.70 16.62 -6.66
N VAL A 690 -18.20 17.49 -7.54
CA VAL A 690 -19.65 17.71 -7.78
C VAL A 690 -20.38 16.40 -8.07
N LYS A 691 -19.74 15.46 -8.78
CA LYS A 691 -20.34 14.14 -9.07
C LYS A 691 -20.68 13.39 -7.79
N PHE A 692 -19.86 13.48 -6.74
CA PHE A 692 -20.12 12.79 -5.47
C PHE A 692 -21.29 13.41 -4.69
N ILE A 693 -21.55 14.71 -4.87
CA ILE A 693 -22.71 15.42 -4.30
C ILE A 693 -23.98 15.02 -5.07
N GLU A 694 -23.97 15.13 -6.40
CA GLU A 694 -25.10 14.79 -7.28
C GLU A 694 -25.59 13.36 -7.06
N ASP A 695 -24.64 12.42 -6.92
CA ASP A 695 -24.91 11.01 -6.71
C ASP A 695 -25.24 10.64 -5.26
N LYS A 696 -25.23 11.63 -4.33
CA LYS A 696 -25.40 11.47 -2.88
C LYS A 696 -24.42 10.50 -2.21
N LEU A 697 -23.30 10.18 -2.87
CA LEU A 697 -22.30 9.21 -2.40
C LEU A 697 -21.62 9.63 -1.10
N ILE A 698 -21.52 10.93 -0.82
CA ILE A 698 -20.86 11.42 0.40
C ILE A 698 -21.57 11.04 1.70
N PHE A 699 -22.85 10.66 1.63
CA PHE A 699 -23.63 10.18 2.77
C PHE A 699 -23.70 8.65 2.82
N GLU A 700 -23.14 7.95 1.83
CA GLU A 700 -23.12 6.49 1.81
C GLU A 700 -22.14 5.96 2.87
N PRO A 701 -22.57 5.04 3.75
CA PRO A 701 -21.70 4.42 4.74
C PRO A 701 -20.46 3.79 4.11
N GLY A 702 -19.28 4.21 4.59
CA GLY A 702 -17.99 3.73 4.10
C GLY A 702 -17.44 4.54 2.92
N PHE A 703 -18.13 5.53 2.40
CA PHE A 703 -17.53 6.42 1.40
C PHE A 703 -16.56 7.41 2.07
N THR A 704 -15.32 7.49 1.58
CA THR A 704 -14.31 8.42 2.11
C THR A 704 -13.23 8.72 1.08
N THR A 705 -12.92 9.99 0.91
CA THR A 705 -11.74 10.46 0.14
C THR A 705 -10.52 10.67 1.05
N LYS A 706 -10.68 10.56 2.38
CA LYS A 706 -9.58 10.59 3.35
C LYS A 706 -8.72 9.32 3.24
N THR A 707 -7.40 9.45 3.34
CA THR A 707 -6.47 8.31 3.22
C THR A 707 -6.62 7.26 4.34
N ASP A 708 -7.03 7.71 5.52
CA ASP A 708 -7.15 6.97 6.78
C ASP A 708 -8.57 7.06 7.37
N GLY A 709 -9.53 7.56 6.58
CA GLY A 709 -10.92 7.69 7.01
C GLY A 709 -11.68 6.37 6.98
N THR A 710 -12.63 6.23 7.89
CA THR A 710 -13.58 5.10 7.93
C THR A 710 -14.75 5.30 6.96
N GLY A 711 -15.06 6.54 6.59
CA GLY A 711 -16.19 6.89 5.72
C GLY A 711 -17.57 6.79 6.36
N LEU A 712 -17.64 6.73 7.70
CA LEU A 712 -18.90 6.62 8.43
C LEU A 712 -19.42 7.96 8.97
N GLY A 713 -18.56 8.98 9.07
CA GLY A 713 -18.89 10.22 9.79
C GLY A 713 -20.08 10.99 9.21
N LEU A 714 -20.10 11.24 7.89
CA LEU A 714 -21.20 11.96 7.24
C LEU A 714 -22.50 11.15 7.21
N ALA A 715 -22.42 9.83 7.05
CA ALA A 715 -23.60 8.95 7.13
C ALA A 715 -24.27 9.05 8.52
N ILE A 716 -23.48 8.96 9.59
CA ILE A 716 -23.96 9.10 10.98
C ILE A 716 -24.54 10.50 11.22
N ALA A 717 -23.90 11.54 10.68
CA ALA A 717 -24.38 12.91 10.79
C ALA A 717 -25.74 13.12 10.09
N GLY A 718 -25.93 12.49 8.92
CA GLY A 718 -27.20 12.47 8.20
C GLY A 718 -28.30 11.77 9.00
N GLU A 719 -28.05 10.54 9.47
CA GLU A 719 -29.00 9.79 10.30
C GLU A 719 -29.37 10.52 11.61
N ALA A 720 -28.40 11.17 12.26
CA ALA A 720 -28.64 11.96 13.47
C ALA A 720 -29.55 13.15 13.21
N MET A 721 -29.39 13.84 12.08
CA MET A 721 -30.27 14.94 11.69
C MET A 721 -31.65 14.44 11.29
N ASP A 722 -31.75 13.33 10.55
CA ASP A 722 -33.04 12.73 10.18
C ASP A 722 -33.85 12.34 11.41
N ARG A 723 -33.22 11.77 12.45
CA ARG A 723 -33.87 11.50 13.75
C ARG A 723 -34.39 12.78 14.40
N ASN A 724 -33.65 13.87 14.32
CA ASN A 724 -34.09 15.20 14.76
C ASN A 724 -35.12 15.87 13.83
N ASN A 725 -35.73 15.15 12.88
CA ASN A 725 -36.62 15.70 11.86
C ASN A 725 -35.97 16.85 11.07
N CYS A 726 -34.65 16.81 10.91
CA CYS A 726 -33.89 17.73 10.08
C CYS A 726 -33.39 16.99 8.83
N LEU A 727 -33.05 17.72 7.78
CA LEU A 727 -32.44 17.19 6.57
C LEU A 727 -31.05 17.80 6.42
N LEU A 728 -30.02 16.95 6.32
CA LEU A 728 -28.66 17.35 5.99
C LEU A 728 -28.43 17.20 4.48
N LYS A 729 -28.04 18.28 3.82
CA LYS A 729 -27.70 18.32 2.39
C LYS A 729 -26.29 18.85 2.20
N ALA A 730 -25.71 18.55 1.04
CA ALA A 730 -24.50 19.21 0.55
C ALA A 730 -24.82 19.90 -0.78
N GLU A 731 -24.29 21.09 -0.97
CA GLU A 731 -24.41 21.86 -2.21
C GLU A 731 -23.03 22.16 -2.79
N GLU A 732 -23.01 22.44 -4.10
CA GLU A 732 -21.79 22.87 -4.79
C GLU A 732 -21.38 24.26 -4.29
N ALA A 733 -20.12 24.41 -3.92
CA ALA A 733 -19.53 25.67 -3.50
C ALA A 733 -18.35 26.03 -4.42
N GLU A 734 -18.21 27.31 -4.76
CA GLU A 734 -17.07 27.78 -5.57
C GLU A 734 -15.71 27.52 -4.88
N VAL A 735 -15.70 27.54 -3.55
CA VAL A 735 -14.51 27.28 -2.73
C VAL A 735 -14.89 26.44 -1.52
N GLY A 736 -14.20 25.32 -1.31
CA GLY A 736 -14.42 24.42 -0.18
C GLY A 736 -15.77 23.71 -0.23
N VAL A 737 -16.49 23.65 0.89
CA VAL A 737 -17.75 22.89 1.00
C VAL A 737 -18.87 23.73 1.57
N HIS A 738 -20.10 23.36 1.21
CA HIS A 738 -21.32 23.93 1.77
C HIS A 738 -22.28 22.80 2.17
N PHE A 739 -22.53 22.69 3.48
CA PHE A 739 -23.54 21.79 4.03
C PHE A 739 -24.72 22.59 4.57
N ILE A 740 -25.93 22.10 4.36
CA ILE A 740 -27.17 22.74 4.81
C ILE A 740 -27.92 21.79 5.73
N ILE A 741 -28.27 22.26 6.92
CA ILE A 741 -29.18 21.56 7.84
C ILE A 741 -30.50 22.33 7.89
N GLU A 742 -31.57 21.69 7.43
CA GLU A 742 -32.92 22.27 7.41
C GLU A 742 -33.84 21.49 8.37
N SER A 743 -34.44 22.17 9.34
CA SER A 743 -35.50 21.56 10.16
C SER A 743 -36.81 21.43 9.38
N LYS A 744 -37.51 20.30 9.52
CA LYS A 744 -38.85 20.09 8.90
C LYS A 744 -39.93 20.68 9.80
N LYS A 745 -41.00 21.24 9.21
CA LYS A 745 -42.17 21.70 9.97
C LYS A 745 -42.76 20.53 10.75
N ILE A 746 -42.88 20.70 12.07
CA ILE A 746 -43.65 19.77 12.90
C ILE A 746 -45.12 20.02 12.55
N ASN A 747 -45.72 19.13 11.75
CA ASN A 747 -47.17 19.07 11.65
C ASN A 747 -47.69 18.68 13.03
N ASN A 748 -48.15 19.66 13.80
CA ASN A 748 -48.98 19.41 14.97
C ASN A 748 -50.26 18.76 14.46
N GLY A 749 -50.29 17.43 14.44
CA GLY A 749 -51.52 16.67 14.34
C GLY A 749 -52.42 17.11 15.48
N THR A 750 -53.52 17.78 15.14
CA THR A 750 -54.66 17.95 16.03
C THR A 750 -55.12 16.57 16.51
N ASN A 751 -55.09 16.39 17.83
CA ASN A 751 -55.71 15.35 18.68
C ASN A 751 -56.30 14.10 18.02
#